data_AF-A0AAV1QYM5-F1
#
_entry.id   AF-A0AAV1QYM5-F1
#
_cell.length_a   1.000
_cell.length_b   1.000
_cell.length_c   1.000
_cell.angle_alpha   90.00
_cell.angle_beta   90.00
_cell.angle_gamma   90.00
#
_symmetry.space_group_name_H-M   'P 1'
#
loop_
_entity.id
_entity.type
_entity.pdbx_description
1 polymer ?
#
loop_
_entity_poly.entity_id
_entity_poly.type
_entity_poly.pdbx_seq_one_letter_code
_entity_poly.pdbx_strand_id
1 'polypeptide(L)'
;MTSSGKREISTSTKPSMETSSRDDAVQLNRAFKGLGCDTAVVVNILANRNASQRDSIQQEYETLFSDDLKKQLAHQLHGHLKKAVLLWMQSPIERDVTTLRQALTGPVIDIKAATEIISTRTSSHIRQIKQIYTPSFGTRLEYDIDCHTSGDHRKFLLAYIDTTRYDGPEIDRLLVEDDANAISKIGVKKSGMDESTFIQIFTERSTAHLIALSSAYHKMFRKELRETIKRETSGNFKYALLTILQHAVDPTNHYATVLHKAMKGLGTDDSTLIRILVTRAEIDLQKIMAEYLKKYRRPLPEVVHSDTSGHYRAFLLSLLASQAEIERIFKLFNCQVLDLLDLLHILPFQVFYATLSLLIKILHSHGFQSKSLAPCIGLALLFCTSLVTPSFAELERFEHPAKGDGSLSFLVVGDWGRRGFYNQSLVAYQMGKIGEKLDIDFVVSTGDHFYDNGLTDLNDQAFEESFTKVYTAKSLQKQWYSVLGNHDYRGDVEAQVHPALRKVDSRWLCLRSFILNAEIAEFFFVDTTPFVDMYFTDEEHTYDWRGVTPRKAYLASLLKDLESALSESTAKWKIVVGHHAIKSAGYHGDTKELNDLLLPMLKAYNVDMYMNGHDHCLEHISSLDSPIQYLTSGADSKAWRGDLDSEHYNGDDLKFLYDGQGFMSVQLTNSEAEITFHDAFCKVLHKWKALKELHSAV
;
A
#
# COMPACT_ATOMS: atom_id res chain seq x y z
N MET A 1 -41.24 4.39 -9.24
CA MET A 1 -40.38 5.37 -8.56
C MET A 1 -39.25 4.58 -7.92
N THR A 2 -38.10 4.53 -8.58
CA THR A 2 -36.98 3.64 -8.26
C THR A 2 -35.68 4.44 -8.36
N SER A 3 -35.00 4.61 -7.24
CA SER A 3 -33.72 5.31 -7.12
C SER A 3 -32.56 4.39 -7.52
N SER A 4 -31.64 4.96 -8.30
CA SER A 4 -30.48 4.30 -8.91
C SER A 4 -29.29 4.25 -7.93
N GLY A 5 -28.91 3.06 -7.51
CA GLY A 5 -27.63 2.80 -6.82
C GLY A 5 -26.45 2.90 -7.78
N LYS A 6 -25.43 3.66 -7.39
CA LYS A 6 -24.13 3.75 -8.07
C LYS A 6 -23.31 2.51 -7.71
N ARG A 7 -22.94 1.70 -8.70
CA ARG A 7 -21.91 0.66 -8.57
C ARG A 7 -20.53 1.30 -8.72
N GLU A 8 -19.69 1.12 -7.72
CA GLU A 8 -18.25 1.36 -7.84
C GLU A 8 -17.61 0.27 -8.72
N ILE A 9 -16.70 0.71 -9.59
CA ILE A 9 -16.02 -0.11 -10.58
C ILE A 9 -14.71 -0.57 -9.95
N SER A 10 -14.65 -1.85 -9.55
CA SER A 10 -13.43 -2.52 -9.09
C SER A 10 -12.39 -2.57 -10.21
N THR A 11 -11.12 -2.33 -9.87
CA THR A 11 -9.97 -2.53 -10.75
C THR A 11 -9.88 -4.00 -11.15
N SER A 12 -10.16 -4.26 -12.44
CA SER A 12 -10.17 -5.56 -13.07
C SER A 12 -8.76 -6.18 -13.12
N THR A 13 -8.48 -7.14 -12.24
CA THR A 13 -7.52 -8.23 -12.51
C THR A 13 -8.06 -9.06 -13.67
N LYS A 14 -7.29 -9.17 -14.77
CA LYS A 14 -7.66 -9.95 -15.96
C LYS A 14 -7.53 -11.45 -15.67
N PRO A 15 -8.56 -12.29 -15.87
CA PRO A 15 -8.39 -13.71 -16.08
C PRO A 15 -8.40 -14.01 -17.58
N SER A 16 -7.29 -14.46 -18.14
CA SER A 16 -7.26 -15.07 -19.48
C SER A 16 -6.41 -16.33 -19.39
N MET A 17 -6.94 -17.48 -19.86
CA MET A 17 -6.25 -18.79 -19.93
C MET A 17 -4.73 -18.62 -20.11
N GLU A 18 -3.97 -18.80 -19.02
CA GLU A 18 -2.57 -18.38 -18.97
C GLU A 18 -1.70 -19.32 -19.80
N THR A 19 -1.29 -18.86 -20.98
CA THR A 19 -0.09 -19.38 -21.65
C THR A 19 1.13 -18.95 -20.84
N SER A 20 2.06 -19.86 -20.59
CA SER A 20 3.24 -19.54 -19.77
C SER A 20 4.14 -18.48 -20.44
N SER A 21 4.94 -17.74 -19.66
CA SER A 21 5.94 -16.80 -20.21
C SER A 21 6.91 -17.47 -21.18
N ARG A 22 7.19 -18.75 -20.96
CA ARG A 22 7.98 -19.61 -21.86
C ARG A 22 7.28 -19.82 -23.20
N ASP A 23 5.99 -20.12 -23.21
CA ASP A 23 5.20 -20.30 -24.44
C ASP A 23 5.11 -19.00 -25.22
N ASP A 24 4.93 -17.87 -24.54
CA ASP A 24 4.93 -16.55 -25.18
C ASP A 24 6.30 -16.24 -25.80
N ALA A 25 7.40 -16.52 -25.11
CA ALA A 25 8.75 -16.35 -25.65
C ALA A 25 8.97 -17.22 -26.91
N VAL A 26 8.51 -18.48 -26.88
CA VAL A 26 8.56 -19.38 -28.05
C VAL A 26 7.73 -18.83 -29.22
N GLN A 27 6.52 -18.35 -28.95
CA GLN A 27 5.65 -17.78 -29.97
C GLN A 27 6.23 -16.49 -30.56
N LEU A 28 6.80 -15.61 -29.75
CA LEU A 28 7.50 -14.41 -30.22
C LEU A 28 8.68 -14.77 -31.11
N ASN A 29 9.51 -15.74 -30.72
CA ASN A 29 10.63 -16.18 -31.56
C ASN A 29 10.14 -16.79 -32.88
N ARG A 30 9.03 -17.54 -32.87
CA ARG A 30 8.41 -18.03 -34.12
C ARG A 30 7.91 -16.88 -34.99
N ALA A 31 7.31 -15.85 -34.39
CA ALA A 31 6.84 -14.67 -35.12
C ALA A 31 7.96 -13.89 -35.80
N PHE A 32 9.20 -13.97 -35.30
CA PHE A 32 10.37 -13.35 -35.92
C PHE A 32 11.02 -14.20 -37.04
N LYS A 33 10.56 -15.45 -37.27
CA LYS A 33 11.14 -16.35 -38.28
C LYS A 33 10.40 -16.26 -39.62
N GLY A 34 11.16 -16.12 -40.71
CA GLY A 34 10.65 -16.14 -42.09
C GLY A 34 11.05 -14.90 -42.88
N LEU A 35 10.43 -14.71 -44.05
CA LEU A 35 10.53 -13.48 -44.84
C LEU A 35 9.62 -12.39 -44.23
N GLY A 36 10.02 -11.87 -43.06
CA GLY A 36 9.29 -10.83 -42.32
C GLY A 36 8.90 -11.24 -40.89
N CYS A 37 8.21 -10.34 -40.20
CA CYS A 37 7.75 -10.52 -38.81
C CYS A 37 6.22 -10.63 -38.77
N ASP A 38 5.69 -11.67 -38.12
CA ASP A 38 4.26 -11.78 -37.79
C ASP A 38 3.91 -10.78 -36.69
N THR A 39 3.69 -9.54 -37.14
CA THR A 39 3.47 -8.39 -36.28
C THR A 39 2.14 -8.50 -35.52
N ALA A 40 1.16 -9.25 -36.06
CA ALA A 40 -0.12 -9.48 -35.40
C ALA A 40 0.07 -10.31 -34.12
N VAL A 41 0.87 -11.38 -34.20
CA VAL A 41 1.21 -12.22 -33.03
C VAL A 41 1.96 -11.40 -31.98
N VAL A 42 2.96 -10.62 -32.38
CA VAL A 42 3.73 -9.76 -31.46
C VAL A 42 2.82 -8.80 -30.70
N VAL A 43 1.92 -8.10 -31.41
CA VAL A 43 0.97 -7.17 -30.79
C VAL A 43 0.00 -7.89 -29.86
N ASN A 44 -0.56 -9.02 -30.29
CA ASN A 44 -1.53 -9.78 -29.50
C ASN A 44 -0.95 -10.30 -28.18
N ILE A 45 0.31 -10.78 -28.20
CA ILE A 45 0.99 -11.22 -26.98
C ILE A 45 1.30 -10.00 -26.12
N LEU A 46 2.11 -9.06 -26.61
CA LEU A 46 2.70 -8.03 -25.75
C LEU A 46 1.68 -7.02 -25.22
N ALA A 47 0.62 -6.68 -25.97
CA ALA A 47 -0.42 -5.77 -25.49
C ALA A 47 -1.31 -6.41 -24.40
N ASN A 48 -1.32 -7.74 -24.29
CA ASN A 48 -2.13 -8.50 -23.34
C ASN A 48 -1.32 -9.10 -22.19
N ARG A 49 -0.13 -8.57 -21.94
CA ARG A 49 0.72 -8.92 -20.79
C ARG A 49 1.01 -7.68 -19.98
N ASN A 50 1.00 -7.80 -18.65
CA ASN A 50 1.39 -6.72 -17.73
C ASN A 50 2.93 -6.62 -17.61
N ALA A 51 3.45 -5.61 -16.90
CA ALA A 51 4.88 -5.37 -16.75
C ALA A 51 5.66 -6.61 -16.27
N SER A 52 5.23 -7.23 -15.18
CA SER A 52 5.88 -8.42 -14.62
C SER A 52 5.89 -9.61 -15.59
N GLN A 53 4.79 -9.80 -16.33
CA GLN A 53 4.70 -10.84 -17.35
C GLN A 53 5.63 -10.55 -18.53
N ARG A 54 5.74 -9.29 -18.98
CA ARG A 54 6.66 -8.88 -20.06
C ARG A 54 8.13 -9.06 -19.65
N ASP A 55 8.45 -8.74 -18.40
CA ASP A 55 9.79 -8.97 -17.85
C ASP A 55 10.13 -10.46 -17.80
N SER A 56 9.18 -11.29 -17.36
CA SER A 56 9.32 -12.76 -17.35
C SER A 56 9.49 -13.32 -18.77
N ILE A 57 8.73 -12.82 -19.74
CA ILE A 57 8.86 -13.20 -21.15
C ILE A 57 10.23 -12.81 -21.68
N GLN A 58 10.75 -11.63 -21.32
CA GLN A 58 12.09 -11.22 -21.73
C GLN A 58 13.16 -12.17 -21.18
N GLN A 59 13.09 -12.53 -19.89
CA GLN A 59 14.03 -13.46 -19.26
C GLN A 59 13.97 -14.87 -19.87
N GLU A 60 12.77 -15.40 -20.12
CA GLU A 60 12.59 -16.68 -20.79
C GLU A 60 13.11 -16.66 -22.23
N TYR A 61 12.88 -15.57 -22.97
CA TYR A 61 13.39 -15.42 -24.33
C TYR A 61 14.92 -15.44 -24.37
N GLU A 62 15.57 -14.67 -23.48
CA GLU A 62 17.02 -14.65 -23.33
C GLU A 62 17.58 -16.03 -22.95
N THR A 63 16.90 -16.73 -22.04
CA THR A 63 17.30 -18.08 -21.60
C THR A 63 17.17 -19.12 -22.72
N LEU A 64 16.06 -19.10 -23.46
CA LEU A 64 15.74 -20.09 -24.49
C LEU A 64 16.56 -19.91 -25.76
N PHE A 65 16.83 -18.67 -26.14
CA PHE A 65 17.38 -18.34 -27.46
C PHE A 65 18.75 -17.66 -27.40
N SER A 66 19.25 -17.36 -26.20
CA SER A 66 20.53 -16.64 -26.00
C SER A 66 20.58 -15.33 -26.79
N ASP A 67 19.44 -14.65 -26.89
CA ASP A 67 19.25 -13.45 -27.67
C ASP A 67 18.32 -12.46 -26.94
N ASP A 68 18.43 -11.18 -27.25
CA ASP A 68 17.75 -10.10 -26.55
C ASP A 68 16.43 -9.76 -27.24
N LEU A 69 15.31 -9.99 -26.54
CA LEU A 69 13.97 -9.75 -27.07
C LEU A 69 13.76 -8.28 -27.48
N LYS A 70 14.27 -7.30 -26.71
CA LYS A 70 14.14 -5.88 -27.02
C LYS A 70 14.93 -5.53 -28.29
N LYS A 71 16.11 -6.10 -28.50
CA LYS A 71 16.89 -5.94 -29.74
C LYS A 71 16.17 -6.56 -30.93
N GLN A 72 15.59 -7.76 -30.79
CA GLN A 72 14.80 -8.38 -31.85
C GLN A 72 13.58 -7.54 -32.20
N LEU A 73 12.80 -7.08 -31.22
CA LEU A 73 11.68 -6.17 -31.46
C LEU A 73 12.13 -4.87 -32.14
N ALA A 74 13.29 -4.33 -31.76
CA ALA A 74 13.83 -3.13 -32.39
C ALA A 74 14.28 -3.37 -33.84
N HIS A 75 14.72 -4.58 -34.19
CA HIS A 75 15.09 -4.94 -35.55
C HIS A 75 13.86 -5.20 -36.43
N GLN A 76 12.89 -5.94 -35.90
CA GLN A 76 11.74 -6.48 -36.63
C GLN A 76 10.59 -5.47 -36.79
N LEU A 77 10.41 -4.55 -35.84
CA LEU A 77 9.35 -3.57 -35.88
C LEU A 77 9.84 -2.24 -36.48
N HIS A 78 8.91 -1.45 -37.02
CA HIS A 78 9.21 -0.15 -37.62
C HIS A 78 8.23 0.95 -37.18
N GLY A 79 8.60 2.21 -37.45
CA GLY A 79 7.73 3.37 -37.27
C GLY A 79 7.19 3.56 -35.85
N HIS A 80 5.95 4.02 -35.74
CA HIS A 80 5.26 4.29 -34.48
C HIS A 80 4.99 3.03 -33.66
N LEU A 81 4.75 1.89 -34.30
CA LEU A 81 4.60 0.61 -33.61
C LEU A 81 5.87 0.24 -32.85
N LYS A 82 7.04 0.32 -33.51
CA LYS A 82 8.33 0.08 -32.84
C LYS A 82 8.49 0.96 -31.61
N LYS A 83 8.20 2.25 -31.73
CA LYS A 83 8.30 3.21 -30.61
C LYS A 83 7.38 2.81 -29.45
N ALA A 84 6.13 2.48 -29.75
CA ALA A 84 5.14 2.12 -28.75
C ALA A 84 5.48 0.80 -28.04
N VAL A 85 5.85 -0.24 -28.78
CA VAL A 85 6.18 -1.56 -28.22
C VAL A 85 7.47 -1.50 -27.40
N LEU A 86 8.53 -0.84 -27.89
CA LEU A 86 9.77 -0.74 -27.14
C LEU A 86 9.61 0.05 -25.84
N LEU A 87 8.80 1.11 -25.85
CA LEU A 87 8.45 1.83 -24.61
C LEU A 87 7.62 0.94 -23.68
N TRP A 88 6.69 0.14 -24.21
CA TRP A 88 5.88 -0.78 -23.41
C TRP A 88 6.69 -1.90 -22.75
N MET A 89 7.76 -2.36 -23.41
CA MET A 89 8.68 -3.36 -22.88
C MET A 89 9.58 -2.85 -21.74
N GLN A 90 9.60 -1.55 -21.46
CA GLN A 90 10.36 -0.98 -20.35
C GLN A 90 9.56 -1.00 -19.06
N SER A 91 10.26 -1.10 -17.93
CA SER A 91 9.66 -0.87 -16.62
C SER A 91 9.15 0.58 -16.50
N PRO A 92 8.21 0.89 -15.58
CA PRO A 92 7.65 2.24 -15.46
C PRO A 92 8.70 3.36 -15.35
N ILE A 93 9.78 3.14 -14.59
CA ILE A 93 10.85 4.16 -14.44
C ILE A 93 11.72 4.25 -15.69
N GLU A 94 12.04 3.12 -16.32
CA GLU A 94 12.82 3.10 -17.57
C GLU A 94 12.08 3.81 -18.72
N ARG A 95 10.74 3.74 -18.74
CA ARG A 95 9.89 4.51 -19.68
C ARG A 95 10.11 5.99 -19.51
N ASP A 96 10.07 6.48 -18.26
CA ASP A 96 10.28 7.90 -17.97
C ASP A 96 11.70 8.33 -18.34
N VAL A 97 12.72 7.55 -17.96
CA VAL A 97 14.13 7.79 -18.29
C VAL A 97 14.34 7.90 -19.80
N THR A 98 13.81 6.94 -20.55
CA THR A 98 13.93 6.88 -22.01
C THR A 98 13.18 8.02 -22.67
N THR A 99 11.96 8.31 -22.21
CA THR A 99 11.14 9.40 -22.76
C THR A 99 11.77 10.76 -22.46
N LEU A 100 12.32 10.97 -21.26
CA LEU A 100 13.04 12.19 -20.90
C LEU A 100 14.27 12.40 -21.79
N ARG A 101 15.07 11.36 -21.98
CA ARG A 101 16.25 11.44 -22.85
C ARG A 101 15.88 11.78 -24.28
N GLN A 102 14.85 11.12 -24.83
CA GLN A 102 14.36 11.40 -26.18
C GLN A 102 13.78 12.82 -26.29
N ALA A 103 13.04 13.27 -25.28
CA ALA A 103 12.43 14.59 -25.26
C ALA A 103 13.48 15.72 -25.19
N LEU A 104 14.56 15.53 -24.44
CA LEU A 104 15.61 16.54 -24.28
C LEU A 104 16.65 16.51 -25.41
N THR A 105 17.04 15.32 -25.85
CA THR A 105 18.23 15.12 -26.71
C THR A 105 17.96 14.36 -28.00
N GLY A 106 16.71 13.95 -28.23
CA GLY A 106 16.33 13.21 -29.43
C GLY A 106 16.41 14.05 -30.70
N PRO A 107 16.24 13.40 -31.87
CA PRO A 107 16.27 14.09 -33.16
C PRO A 107 15.15 15.13 -33.31
N VAL A 108 14.07 14.98 -32.54
CA VAL A 108 13.01 15.97 -32.40
C VAL A 108 12.89 16.28 -30.92
N ILE A 109 13.29 17.50 -30.53
CA ILE A 109 13.22 17.96 -29.15
C ILE A 109 11.76 18.25 -28.78
N ASP A 110 11.28 17.64 -27.70
CA ASP A 110 9.95 17.83 -27.14
C ASP A 110 10.04 18.27 -25.67
N ILE A 111 10.37 19.55 -25.48
CA ILE A 111 10.50 20.14 -24.14
C ILE A 111 9.20 20.05 -23.32
N LYS A 112 8.03 19.96 -23.98
CA LYS A 112 6.75 19.80 -23.28
C LYS A 112 6.62 18.40 -22.69
N ALA A 113 6.98 17.35 -23.42
CA ALA A 113 7.03 16.00 -22.87
C ALA A 113 7.97 15.88 -21.68
N ALA A 114 9.18 16.46 -21.78
CA ALA A 114 10.14 16.47 -20.66
C ALA A 114 9.56 17.20 -19.45
N THR A 115 8.91 18.35 -19.68
CA THR A 115 8.25 19.12 -18.63
C THR A 115 7.13 18.33 -17.98
N GLU A 116 6.24 17.71 -18.76
CA GLU A 116 5.12 16.93 -18.26
C GLU A 116 5.59 15.76 -17.38
N ILE A 117 6.61 15.02 -17.80
CA ILE A 117 7.17 13.93 -17.00
C ILE A 117 7.76 14.49 -15.70
N ILE A 118 8.68 15.46 -15.77
CA ILE A 118 9.32 16.02 -14.57
C ILE A 118 8.25 16.55 -13.61
N SER A 119 7.33 17.38 -14.10
CA SER A 119 6.30 18.06 -13.31
C SER A 119 5.20 17.17 -12.73
N THR A 120 5.09 15.90 -13.14
CA THR A 120 4.03 14.99 -12.67
C THR A 120 4.56 13.81 -11.86
N ARG A 121 5.88 13.75 -11.60
CA ARG A 121 6.50 12.68 -10.82
C ARG A 121 6.79 13.13 -9.39
N THR A 122 6.59 12.19 -8.47
CA THR A 122 6.93 12.33 -7.04
C THR A 122 8.43 12.47 -6.85
N SER A 123 8.84 12.94 -5.68
CA SER A 123 10.27 13.07 -5.36
C SER A 123 10.99 11.71 -5.38
N SER A 124 10.32 10.64 -4.96
CA SER A 124 10.85 9.27 -5.03
C SER A 124 11.10 8.82 -6.46
N HIS A 125 10.16 9.05 -7.37
CA HIS A 125 10.31 8.71 -8.79
C HIS A 125 11.42 9.54 -9.45
N ILE A 126 11.51 10.84 -9.18
CA ILE A 126 12.59 11.68 -9.71
C ILE A 126 13.97 11.17 -9.26
N ARG A 127 14.12 10.76 -7.99
CA ARG A 127 15.38 10.15 -7.52
C ARG A 127 15.73 8.88 -8.28
N GLN A 128 14.77 7.98 -8.50
CA GLN A 128 14.99 6.74 -9.27
C GLN A 128 15.34 7.05 -10.73
N ILE A 129 14.66 8.02 -11.36
CA ILE A 129 15.02 8.50 -12.70
C ILE A 129 16.48 8.94 -12.72
N LYS A 130 16.91 9.83 -11.80
CA LYS A 130 18.31 10.32 -11.74
C LYS A 130 19.32 9.18 -11.58
N GLN A 131 19.01 8.18 -10.75
CA GLN A 131 19.86 7.00 -10.52
C GLN A 131 20.04 6.14 -11.78
N ILE A 132 19.00 5.99 -12.60
CA ILE A 132 19.04 5.17 -13.82
C ILE A 132 19.56 5.96 -15.02
N TYR A 133 19.27 7.26 -15.09
CA TYR A 133 19.59 8.12 -16.24
C TYR A 133 21.10 8.19 -16.52
N THR A 134 21.91 8.40 -15.48
CA THR A 134 23.37 8.57 -15.64
C THR A 134 24.06 7.30 -16.14
N PRO A 135 23.85 6.11 -15.53
CA PRO A 135 24.38 4.86 -16.07
C PRO A 135 23.87 4.53 -17.48
N SER A 136 22.63 4.92 -17.81
CA SER A 136 22.02 4.60 -19.12
C SER A 136 22.60 5.42 -20.27
N PHE A 137 23.01 6.68 -20.02
CA PHE A 137 23.36 7.62 -21.09
C PHE A 137 24.73 8.28 -20.95
N GLY A 138 25.45 8.03 -19.86
CA GLY A 138 26.76 8.63 -19.60
C GLY A 138 26.73 10.14 -19.34
N THR A 139 25.55 10.70 -19.08
CA THR A 139 25.34 12.12 -18.75
C THR A 139 24.28 12.26 -17.67
N ARG A 140 24.33 13.36 -16.92
CA ARG A 140 23.39 13.67 -15.85
C ARG A 140 22.11 14.27 -16.42
N LEU A 141 20.96 13.93 -15.83
CA LEU A 141 19.67 14.53 -16.21
C LEU A 141 19.71 16.05 -16.06
N GLU A 142 20.35 16.55 -14.99
CA GLU A 142 20.55 17.98 -14.73
C GLU A 142 21.28 18.65 -15.88
N TYR A 143 22.32 18.01 -16.41
CA TYR A 143 23.13 18.56 -17.50
C TYR A 143 22.33 18.67 -18.80
N ASP A 144 21.56 17.63 -19.15
CA ASP A 144 20.73 17.66 -20.35
C ASP A 144 19.59 18.69 -20.22
N ILE A 145 18.98 18.82 -19.04
CA ILE A 145 18.00 19.89 -18.79
C ILE A 145 18.66 21.26 -18.98
N ASP A 146 19.85 21.46 -18.42
CA ASP A 146 20.56 22.74 -18.50
C ASP A 146 20.88 23.14 -19.96
N CYS A 147 21.36 22.17 -20.76
CA CYS A 147 21.71 22.38 -22.15
C CYS A 147 20.52 22.63 -23.07
N HIS A 148 19.36 22.00 -22.80
CA HIS A 148 18.23 21.96 -23.73
C HIS A 148 17.03 22.81 -23.32
N THR A 149 17.10 23.49 -22.17
CA THR A 149 16.05 24.40 -21.70
C THR A 149 16.60 25.80 -21.42
N SER A 150 15.72 26.80 -21.29
CA SER A 150 16.14 28.20 -21.15
C SER A 150 15.28 29.01 -20.19
N GLY A 151 15.82 30.15 -19.75
CA GLY A 151 15.12 31.12 -18.90
C GLY A 151 14.62 30.51 -17.59
N ASP A 152 13.44 30.97 -17.14
CA ASP A 152 12.85 30.50 -15.88
C ASP A 152 12.31 29.08 -15.96
N HIS A 153 12.06 28.58 -17.18
CA HIS A 153 11.71 27.17 -17.37
C HIS A 153 12.87 26.24 -17.00
N ARG A 154 14.11 26.59 -17.38
CA ARG A 154 15.30 25.85 -16.96
C ARG A 154 15.50 25.89 -15.45
N LYS A 155 15.43 27.09 -14.86
CA LYS A 155 15.55 27.27 -13.40
C LYS A 155 14.50 26.44 -12.67
N PHE A 156 13.26 26.45 -13.17
CA PHE A 156 12.16 25.69 -12.63
C PHE A 156 12.42 24.18 -12.65
N LEU A 157 12.79 23.62 -13.81
CA LEU A 157 13.00 22.17 -13.93
C LEU A 157 14.17 21.69 -13.08
N LEU A 158 15.28 22.43 -13.05
CA LEU A 158 16.43 22.10 -12.21
C LEU A 158 16.06 22.14 -10.73
N ALA A 159 15.38 23.18 -10.28
CA ALA A 159 14.87 23.26 -8.91
C ALA A 159 13.92 22.10 -8.59
N TYR A 160 12.99 21.78 -9.49
CA TYR A 160 12.01 20.71 -9.29
C TYR A 160 12.66 19.33 -9.10
N ILE A 161 13.76 19.03 -9.80
CA ILE A 161 14.43 17.73 -9.70
C ILE A 161 15.45 17.61 -8.58
N ASP A 162 15.84 18.75 -7.98
CA ASP A 162 16.76 18.81 -6.85
C ASP A 162 16.03 18.94 -5.51
N THR A 163 14.81 19.50 -5.51
CA THR A 163 13.98 19.61 -4.31
C THR A 163 13.34 18.29 -3.94
N THR A 164 13.58 17.82 -2.71
CA THR A 164 12.83 16.69 -2.12
C THR A 164 11.52 17.22 -1.53
N ARG A 165 10.46 17.17 -2.32
CA ARG A 165 9.11 17.57 -1.89
C ARG A 165 8.50 16.53 -0.97
N TYR A 166 7.68 17.03 -0.07
CA TYR A 166 6.72 16.21 0.65
C TYR A 166 5.57 15.80 -0.28
N ASP A 167 5.29 14.50 -0.36
CA ASP A 167 4.29 13.92 -1.28
C ASP A 167 3.01 13.46 -0.54
N GLY A 168 2.84 13.79 0.75
CA GLY A 168 1.67 13.42 1.56
C GLY A 168 0.45 14.34 1.38
N PRO A 169 -0.75 13.88 1.81
CA PRO A 169 -1.99 14.66 1.77
C PRO A 169 -2.06 15.88 2.72
N GLU A 170 -1.14 16.01 3.67
CA GLU A 170 -1.27 16.95 4.78
C GLU A 170 -0.93 18.39 4.37
N ILE A 171 -1.65 19.35 4.97
CA ILE A 171 -1.62 20.76 4.58
C ILE A 171 -1.49 21.68 5.80
N ASP A 172 -0.48 22.56 5.76
CA ASP A 172 -0.44 23.73 6.64
C ASP A 172 -1.34 24.83 6.05
N ARG A 173 -2.47 25.09 6.72
CA ARG A 173 -3.46 26.08 6.27
C ARG A 173 -2.94 27.52 6.32
N LEU A 174 -2.07 27.86 7.27
CA LEU A 174 -1.47 29.19 7.36
C LEU A 174 -0.52 29.40 6.18
N LEU A 175 0.32 28.40 5.89
CA LEU A 175 1.22 28.45 4.74
C LEU A 175 0.44 28.54 3.42
N VAL A 176 -0.70 27.85 3.29
CA VAL A 176 -1.59 27.97 2.12
C VAL A 176 -2.08 29.41 1.92
N GLU A 177 -2.51 30.07 2.99
CA GLU A 177 -2.95 31.47 2.93
C GLU A 177 -1.80 32.43 2.62
N ASP A 178 -0.62 32.19 3.20
CA ASP A 178 0.59 32.96 2.94
C ASP A 178 1.05 32.84 1.48
N ASP A 179 1.08 31.62 0.93
CA ASP A 179 1.42 31.37 -0.47
C ASP A 179 0.37 31.99 -1.40
N ALA A 180 -0.93 31.95 -1.05
CA ALA A 180 -1.99 32.61 -1.80
C ALA A 180 -1.79 34.15 -1.83
N ASN A 181 -1.44 34.73 -0.68
CA ASN A 181 -1.12 36.15 -0.55
C ASN A 181 0.17 36.54 -1.29
N ALA A 182 1.16 35.66 -1.34
CA ALA A 182 2.39 35.88 -2.09
C ALA A 182 2.08 35.94 -3.60
N ILE A 183 1.30 34.99 -4.11
CA ILE A 183 0.90 34.96 -5.53
C ILE A 183 0.00 36.15 -5.89
N SER A 184 -0.86 36.64 -5.00
CA SER A 184 -1.75 37.77 -5.31
C SER A 184 -1.01 39.10 -5.47
N LYS A 185 0.19 39.22 -4.88
CA LYS A 185 1.06 40.41 -4.97
C LYS A 185 1.93 40.43 -6.23
N ILE A 186 1.99 39.32 -6.97
CA ILE A 186 2.73 39.22 -8.24
C ILE A 186 2.19 40.25 -9.24
N GLY A 187 3.10 40.94 -9.95
CA GLY A 187 2.77 42.01 -10.89
C GLY A 187 2.47 43.38 -10.24
N VAL A 188 2.43 43.48 -8.91
CA VAL A 188 2.25 44.76 -8.17
C VAL A 188 3.59 45.41 -7.82
N LYS A 189 4.70 44.64 -7.80
CA LYS A 189 6.08 45.12 -7.60
C LYS A 189 6.99 44.63 -8.74
N LYS A 190 8.03 45.39 -9.06
CA LYS A 190 8.95 45.26 -10.23
C LYS A 190 9.22 43.83 -10.74
N SER A 191 9.23 43.69 -12.07
CA SER A 191 9.63 42.52 -12.88
C SER A 191 10.89 41.80 -12.33
N GLY A 192 10.80 40.46 -12.19
CA GLY A 192 11.89 39.56 -11.77
C GLY A 192 11.72 38.92 -10.38
N MET A 193 10.90 39.49 -9.49
CA MET A 193 10.59 38.89 -8.16
C MET A 193 9.47 37.85 -8.25
N ASP A 194 8.65 37.96 -9.29
CA ASP A 194 7.42 37.21 -9.51
C ASP A 194 7.69 35.74 -9.88
N GLU A 195 8.68 35.49 -10.72
CA GLU A 195 9.05 34.14 -11.18
C GLU A 195 9.68 33.31 -10.06
N SER A 196 10.44 33.95 -9.15
CA SER A 196 11.06 33.27 -8.01
C SER A 196 10.01 32.73 -7.02
N THR A 197 8.92 33.47 -6.82
CA THR A 197 7.79 33.05 -5.98
C THR A 197 7.08 31.83 -6.56
N PHE A 198 6.81 31.85 -7.87
CA PHE A 198 6.23 30.68 -8.55
C PHE A 198 7.15 29.46 -8.51
N ILE A 199 8.46 29.64 -8.76
CA ILE A 199 9.42 28.53 -8.70
C ILE A 199 9.42 27.94 -7.29
N GLN A 200 9.54 28.74 -6.25
CA GLN A 200 9.56 28.27 -4.87
C GLN A 200 8.31 27.44 -4.55
N ILE A 201 7.13 28.03 -4.71
CA ILE A 201 5.86 27.39 -4.34
C ILE A 201 5.65 26.09 -5.14
N PHE A 202 5.84 26.12 -6.47
CA PHE A 202 5.55 24.97 -7.32
C PHE A 202 6.63 23.88 -7.33
N THR A 203 7.83 24.16 -6.80
CA THR A 203 8.90 23.15 -6.67
C THR A 203 9.04 22.58 -5.26
N GLU A 204 8.53 23.26 -4.23
CA GLU A 204 8.66 22.85 -2.83
C GLU A 204 7.38 22.30 -2.21
N ARG A 205 6.19 22.77 -2.64
CA ARG A 205 4.92 22.39 -2.01
C ARG A 205 4.40 21.03 -2.50
N SER A 206 3.65 20.36 -1.64
CA SER A 206 3.00 19.07 -1.94
C SER A 206 1.84 19.23 -2.92
N THR A 207 1.44 18.13 -3.55
CA THR A 207 0.24 18.11 -4.40
C THR A 207 -1.00 18.56 -3.63
N ALA A 208 -1.18 18.08 -2.41
CA ALA A 208 -2.31 18.46 -1.56
C ALA A 208 -2.30 19.95 -1.21
N HIS A 209 -1.12 20.52 -0.91
CA HIS A 209 -0.97 21.94 -0.70
C HIS A 209 -1.38 22.73 -1.95
N LEU A 210 -0.96 22.33 -3.16
CA LEU A 210 -1.32 23.05 -4.40
C LEU A 210 -2.82 23.00 -4.71
N ILE A 211 -3.50 21.91 -4.35
CA ILE A 211 -4.97 21.80 -4.42
C ILE A 211 -5.61 22.81 -3.46
N ALA A 212 -5.19 22.78 -2.19
CA ALA A 212 -5.70 23.69 -1.16
C ALA A 212 -5.44 25.17 -1.51
N LEU A 213 -4.26 25.47 -2.04
CA LEU A 213 -3.88 26.78 -2.57
C LEU A 213 -4.80 27.24 -3.68
N SER A 214 -5.14 26.37 -4.65
CA SER A 214 -6.09 26.72 -5.71
C SER A 214 -7.46 27.12 -5.15
N SER A 215 -7.96 26.37 -4.17
CA SER A 215 -9.25 26.65 -3.50
C SER A 215 -9.20 27.92 -2.65
N ALA A 216 -8.16 28.10 -1.84
CA ALA A 216 -7.97 29.27 -0.99
C ALA A 216 -7.82 30.55 -1.82
N TYR A 217 -7.05 30.50 -2.90
CA TYR A 217 -6.84 31.63 -3.80
C TYR A 217 -8.16 32.13 -4.42
N HIS A 218 -9.04 31.21 -4.86
CA HIS A 218 -10.38 31.57 -5.33
C HIS A 218 -11.21 32.21 -4.22
N LYS A 219 -11.21 31.62 -3.01
CA LYS A 219 -11.98 32.12 -1.86
C LYS A 219 -11.55 33.53 -1.45
N MET A 220 -10.25 33.79 -1.38
CA MET A 220 -9.67 35.05 -0.90
C MET A 220 -9.76 36.17 -1.94
N PHE A 221 -9.48 35.89 -3.21
CA PHE A 221 -9.31 36.94 -4.23
C PHE A 221 -10.39 36.94 -5.31
N ARG A 222 -11.32 35.97 -5.28
CA ARG A 222 -12.36 35.78 -6.32
C ARG A 222 -11.76 35.65 -7.73
N LYS A 223 -10.56 35.07 -7.82
CA LYS A 223 -9.81 34.82 -9.06
C LYS A 223 -9.38 33.37 -9.12
N GLU A 224 -9.39 32.78 -10.31
CA GLU A 224 -8.82 31.45 -10.54
C GLU A 224 -7.29 31.52 -10.58
N LEU A 225 -6.61 30.72 -9.75
CA LEU A 225 -5.14 30.65 -9.73
C LEU A 225 -4.58 30.35 -11.13
N ARG A 226 -5.22 29.45 -11.86
CA ARG A 226 -4.90 29.11 -13.25
C ARG A 226 -4.90 30.33 -14.18
N GLU A 227 -5.86 31.23 -14.06
CA GLU A 227 -5.93 32.41 -14.93
C GLU A 227 -4.90 33.48 -14.53
N THR A 228 -4.55 33.57 -13.23
CA THR A 228 -3.39 34.36 -12.79
C THR A 228 -2.10 33.83 -13.41
N ILE A 229 -1.81 32.53 -13.29
CA ILE A 229 -0.61 31.93 -13.90
C ILE A 229 -0.54 32.24 -15.40
N LYS A 230 -1.66 32.12 -16.13
CA LYS A 230 -1.68 32.39 -17.58
C LYS A 230 -1.33 33.83 -17.96
N ARG A 231 -1.76 34.78 -17.14
CA ARG A 231 -1.57 36.22 -17.36
C ARG A 231 -0.15 36.65 -17.00
N GLU A 232 0.37 36.16 -15.88
CA GLU A 232 1.66 36.60 -15.34
C GLU A 232 2.85 35.84 -15.94
N THR A 233 2.64 34.69 -16.59
CA THR A 233 3.74 33.86 -17.12
C THR A 233 3.58 33.54 -18.61
N SER A 234 4.68 33.15 -19.25
CA SER A 234 4.72 32.84 -20.69
C SER A 234 5.56 31.60 -21.01
N GLY A 235 5.51 31.17 -22.28
CA GLY A 235 6.35 30.08 -22.80
C GLY A 235 6.22 28.74 -22.06
N ASN A 236 7.33 28.00 -21.99
CA ASN A 236 7.40 26.71 -21.32
C ASN A 236 7.32 26.81 -19.79
N PHE A 237 7.69 27.96 -19.21
CA PHE A 237 7.53 28.20 -17.78
C PHE A 237 6.05 28.21 -17.38
N LYS A 238 5.21 28.95 -18.13
CA LYS A 238 3.75 28.87 -17.99
C LYS A 238 3.23 27.45 -18.13
N TYR A 239 3.73 26.72 -19.13
CA TYR A 239 3.30 25.35 -19.39
C TYR A 239 3.61 24.43 -18.21
N ALA A 240 4.79 24.55 -17.58
CA ALA A 240 5.17 23.78 -16.40
C ALA A 240 4.22 24.03 -15.22
N LEU A 241 4.02 25.30 -14.84
CA LEU A 241 3.15 25.67 -13.72
C LEU A 241 1.70 25.20 -13.92
N LEU A 242 1.17 25.38 -15.13
CA LEU A 242 -0.17 24.91 -15.46
C LEU A 242 -0.27 23.38 -15.46
N THR A 243 0.77 22.68 -15.90
CA THR A 243 0.80 21.22 -15.90
C THR A 243 0.73 20.69 -14.48
N ILE A 244 1.53 21.24 -13.56
CA ILE A 244 1.51 20.85 -12.15
C ILE A 244 0.16 21.13 -11.52
N LEU A 245 -0.36 22.36 -11.67
CA LEU A 245 -1.64 22.73 -11.05
C LEU A 245 -2.78 21.85 -11.58
N GLN A 246 -2.85 21.65 -12.89
CA GLN A 246 -3.92 20.85 -13.50
C GLN A 246 -3.81 19.38 -13.13
N HIS A 247 -2.60 18.83 -13.14
CA HIS A 247 -2.37 17.46 -12.71
C HIS A 247 -2.68 17.28 -11.22
N ALA A 248 -2.32 18.24 -10.36
CA ALA A 248 -2.64 18.19 -8.94
C ALA A 248 -4.15 18.16 -8.69
N VAL A 249 -4.92 19.03 -9.36
CA VAL A 249 -6.37 19.14 -9.16
C VAL A 249 -7.14 17.99 -9.80
N ASP A 250 -6.78 17.59 -11.03
CA ASP A 250 -7.48 16.53 -11.76
C ASP A 250 -6.56 15.87 -12.81
N PRO A 251 -5.79 14.84 -12.42
CA PRO A 251 -4.90 14.12 -13.33
C PRO A 251 -5.63 13.55 -14.55
N THR A 252 -6.86 13.05 -14.36
CA THR A 252 -7.61 12.37 -15.42
C THR A 252 -8.06 13.34 -16.51
N ASN A 253 -8.56 14.51 -16.11
CA ASN A 253 -8.93 15.59 -17.01
C ASN A 253 -7.71 16.23 -17.68
N HIS A 254 -6.57 16.31 -16.98
CA HIS A 254 -5.31 16.74 -17.56
C HIS A 254 -4.94 15.84 -18.76
N TYR A 255 -4.80 14.54 -18.55
CA TYR A 255 -4.43 13.61 -19.62
C TYR A 255 -5.49 13.51 -20.73
N ALA A 256 -6.78 13.54 -20.39
CA ALA A 256 -7.85 13.59 -21.40
C ALA A 256 -7.72 14.82 -22.31
N THR A 257 -7.34 15.97 -21.73
CA THR A 257 -7.12 17.22 -22.48
C THR A 257 -5.90 17.13 -23.39
N VAL A 258 -4.80 16.54 -22.91
CA VAL A 258 -3.57 16.39 -23.70
C VAL A 258 -3.80 15.41 -24.84
N LEU A 259 -4.45 14.27 -24.59
CA LEU A 259 -4.84 13.30 -25.63
C LEU A 259 -5.74 13.93 -26.70
N HIS A 260 -6.73 14.72 -26.29
CA HIS A 260 -7.61 15.38 -27.25
C HIS A 260 -6.84 16.34 -28.15
N LYS A 261 -5.90 17.13 -27.59
CA LYS A 261 -5.07 18.03 -28.40
C LYS A 261 -4.16 17.28 -29.35
N ALA A 262 -3.62 16.13 -28.94
CA ALA A 262 -2.75 15.30 -29.76
C ALA A 262 -3.45 14.73 -31.01
N MET A 263 -4.77 14.50 -30.93
CA MET A 263 -5.59 13.92 -32.00
C MET A 263 -6.55 14.95 -32.64
N LYS A 264 -6.42 16.24 -32.32
CA LYS A 264 -7.31 17.27 -32.86
C LYS A 264 -6.70 17.88 -34.12
N GLY A 265 -7.39 17.71 -35.25
CA GLY A 265 -7.10 18.40 -36.50
C GLY A 265 -6.58 17.46 -37.58
N LEU A 266 -5.83 17.98 -38.54
CA LEU A 266 -5.18 17.17 -39.56
C LEU A 266 -3.87 16.59 -39.01
N GLY A 267 -3.79 15.25 -38.99
CA GLY A 267 -2.65 14.52 -38.44
C GLY A 267 -2.75 14.29 -36.93
N THR A 268 -1.76 13.60 -36.38
CA THR A 268 -1.74 13.17 -34.98
C THR A 268 -0.35 13.40 -34.38
N ASP A 269 -0.29 13.92 -33.16
CA ASP A 269 0.93 13.91 -32.35
C ASP A 269 1.11 12.51 -31.74
N ASP A 270 1.64 11.61 -32.56
CA ASP A 270 1.87 10.21 -32.17
C ASP A 270 2.84 10.06 -30.99
N SER A 271 3.79 10.98 -30.82
CA SER A 271 4.72 10.92 -29.69
C SER A 271 3.98 11.12 -28.37
N THR A 272 3.09 12.11 -28.31
CA THR A 272 2.23 12.34 -27.14
C THR A 272 1.21 11.23 -26.96
N LEU A 273 0.58 10.76 -28.06
CA LEU A 273 -0.38 9.67 -28.00
C LEU A 273 0.25 8.38 -27.44
N ILE A 274 1.41 7.98 -27.96
CA ILE A 274 2.17 6.82 -27.48
C ILE A 274 2.56 7.01 -26.01
N ARG A 275 3.17 8.15 -25.66
CA ARG A 275 3.63 8.42 -24.29
C ARG A 275 2.49 8.22 -23.30
N ILE A 276 1.33 8.84 -23.52
CA ILE A 276 0.23 8.78 -22.56
C ILE A 276 -0.40 7.39 -22.53
N LEU A 277 -0.74 6.80 -23.68
CA LEU A 277 -1.40 5.50 -23.69
C LEU A 277 -0.53 4.39 -23.09
N VAL A 278 0.77 4.38 -23.38
CA VAL A 278 1.70 3.38 -22.85
C VAL A 278 1.99 3.60 -21.37
N THR A 279 2.25 4.85 -20.93
CA THR A 279 2.61 5.11 -19.52
C THR A 279 1.43 5.04 -18.56
N ARG A 280 0.20 5.25 -19.04
CA ARG A 280 -1.01 5.26 -18.20
C ARG A 280 -1.80 3.95 -18.22
N ALA A 281 -1.49 3.04 -19.15
CA ALA A 281 -2.21 1.77 -19.33
C ALA A 281 -2.34 0.94 -18.05
N GLU A 282 -1.32 0.92 -17.20
CA GLU A 282 -1.28 0.15 -15.94
C GLU A 282 -1.53 1.02 -14.69
N ILE A 283 -2.02 2.26 -14.87
CA ILE A 283 -2.21 3.22 -13.75
C ILE A 283 -3.68 3.67 -13.67
N ASP A 284 -4.15 4.42 -14.67
CA ASP A 284 -5.44 5.11 -14.61
C ASP A 284 -6.10 5.35 -15.98
N LEU A 285 -5.64 4.66 -17.04
CA LEU A 285 -6.14 4.85 -18.40
C LEU A 285 -7.67 4.69 -18.52
N GLN A 286 -8.28 3.79 -17.75
CA GLN A 286 -9.74 3.62 -17.71
C GLN A 286 -10.46 4.87 -17.16
N LYS A 287 -9.91 5.52 -16.14
CA LYS A 287 -10.45 6.78 -15.61
C LYS A 287 -10.27 7.92 -16.62
N ILE A 288 -9.12 7.95 -17.30
CA ILE A 288 -8.86 8.91 -18.39
C ILE A 288 -9.87 8.73 -19.53
N MET A 289 -10.19 7.49 -19.91
CA MET A 289 -11.20 7.19 -20.94
C MET A 289 -12.59 7.69 -20.54
N ALA A 290 -13.00 7.47 -19.30
CA ALA A 290 -14.28 7.93 -18.78
C ALA A 290 -14.38 9.47 -18.79
N GLU A 291 -13.33 10.16 -18.33
CA GLU A 291 -13.29 11.63 -18.34
C GLU A 291 -13.23 12.19 -19.77
N TYR A 292 -12.49 11.54 -20.68
CA TYR A 292 -12.45 11.89 -22.09
C TYR A 292 -13.85 11.82 -22.72
N LEU A 293 -14.58 10.72 -22.50
CA LEU A 293 -15.94 10.54 -23.00
C LEU A 293 -16.90 11.60 -22.42
N LYS A 294 -16.81 11.85 -21.11
CA LYS A 294 -17.63 12.87 -20.44
C LYS A 294 -17.39 14.26 -21.03
N LYS A 295 -16.13 14.61 -21.32
CA LYS A 295 -15.73 15.93 -21.78
C LYS A 295 -15.94 16.18 -23.26
N TYR A 296 -15.59 15.21 -24.11
CA TYR A 296 -15.57 15.37 -25.57
C TYR A 296 -16.72 14.64 -26.28
N ARG A 297 -17.56 13.90 -25.54
CA ARG A 297 -18.73 13.18 -26.05
C ARG A 297 -18.41 12.19 -27.17
N ARG A 298 -17.16 11.73 -27.23
CA ARG A 298 -16.67 10.68 -28.13
C ARG A 298 -15.80 9.69 -27.34
N PRO A 299 -15.97 8.37 -27.52
CA PRO A 299 -15.12 7.37 -26.89
C PRO A 299 -13.66 7.51 -27.36
N LEU A 300 -12.71 7.50 -26.43
CA LEU A 300 -11.28 7.55 -26.76
C LEU A 300 -10.83 6.45 -27.75
N PRO A 301 -11.28 5.18 -27.63
CA PRO A 301 -10.93 4.14 -28.61
C PRO A 301 -11.39 4.46 -30.03
N GLU A 302 -12.55 5.10 -30.19
CA GLU A 302 -13.06 5.50 -31.51
C GLU A 302 -12.18 6.60 -32.14
N VAL A 303 -11.75 7.58 -31.35
CA VAL A 303 -10.86 8.65 -31.80
C VAL A 303 -9.48 8.08 -32.19
N VAL A 304 -8.92 7.19 -31.37
CA VAL A 304 -7.64 6.52 -31.70
C VAL A 304 -7.78 5.67 -32.95
N HIS A 305 -8.92 5.01 -33.16
CA HIS A 305 -9.19 4.25 -34.36
C HIS A 305 -9.22 5.14 -35.61
N SER A 306 -9.83 6.34 -35.54
CA SER A 306 -9.88 7.25 -36.68
C SER A 306 -8.52 7.85 -37.04
N ASP A 307 -7.66 8.05 -36.05
CA ASP A 307 -6.43 8.83 -36.19
C ASP A 307 -5.18 7.99 -36.47
N THR A 308 -5.17 6.72 -36.08
CA THR A 308 -4.02 5.82 -36.26
C THR A 308 -4.33 4.75 -37.30
N SER A 309 -3.38 3.92 -37.75
CA SER A 309 -3.66 2.82 -38.69
C SER A 309 -2.76 1.58 -38.49
N GLY A 310 -3.11 0.47 -39.14
CA GLY A 310 -2.32 -0.77 -39.15
C GLY A 310 -2.10 -1.40 -37.77
N HIS A 311 -0.98 -2.10 -37.61
CA HIS A 311 -0.63 -2.76 -36.34
C HIS A 311 -0.36 -1.77 -35.20
N TYR A 312 0.03 -0.53 -35.52
CA TYR A 312 0.14 0.55 -34.54
C TYR A 312 -1.22 0.87 -33.90
N ARG A 313 -2.27 1.04 -34.72
CA ARG A 313 -3.66 1.16 -34.23
C ARG A 313 -4.05 -0.05 -33.39
N ALA A 314 -3.80 -1.25 -33.88
CA ALA A 314 -4.17 -2.49 -33.18
C ALA A 314 -3.53 -2.56 -31.78
N PHE A 315 -2.26 -2.19 -31.67
CA PHE A 315 -1.55 -2.15 -30.40
C PHE A 315 -2.16 -1.12 -29.43
N LEU A 316 -2.37 0.12 -29.87
CA LEU A 316 -2.96 1.16 -29.01
C LEU A 316 -4.39 0.83 -28.57
N LEU A 317 -5.21 0.29 -29.47
CA LEU A 317 -6.56 -0.15 -29.13
C LEU A 317 -6.55 -1.31 -28.14
N SER A 318 -5.57 -2.21 -28.22
CA SER A 318 -5.42 -3.30 -27.25
C SER A 318 -5.08 -2.78 -25.84
N LEU A 319 -4.31 -1.69 -25.73
CA LEU A 319 -4.05 -1.03 -24.44
C LEU A 319 -5.30 -0.31 -23.88
N LEU A 320 -6.14 0.23 -24.77
CA LEU A 320 -7.36 0.95 -24.40
C LEU A 320 -8.53 0.02 -24.04
N ALA A 321 -8.49 -1.23 -24.48
CA ALA A 321 -9.63 -2.11 -24.36
C ALA A 321 -9.79 -2.68 -22.94
N SER A 322 -10.99 -2.52 -22.37
CA SER A 322 -11.47 -3.40 -21.30
C SER A 322 -12.05 -4.68 -21.91
N GLN A 323 -11.87 -5.85 -21.29
CA GLN A 323 -12.39 -7.14 -21.80
C GLN A 323 -13.89 -7.05 -22.16
N ALA A 324 -14.66 -6.29 -21.38
CA ALA A 324 -16.09 -6.03 -21.59
C ALA A 324 -16.42 -5.19 -22.85
N GLU A 325 -15.52 -4.32 -23.30
CA GLU A 325 -15.67 -3.56 -24.55
C GLU A 325 -15.25 -4.39 -25.76
N ILE A 326 -14.24 -5.24 -25.64
CA ILE A 326 -13.89 -6.24 -26.65
C ILE A 326 -15.07 -7.18 -26.89
N GLU A 327 -15.67 -7.72 -25.82
CA GLU A 327 -16.87 -8.56 -25.93
C GLU A 327 -18.07 -7.82 -26.51
N ARG A 328 -18.25 -6.52 -26.20
CA ARG A 328 -19.30 -5.70 -26.83
C ARG A 328 -19.05 -5.44 -28.30
N ILE A 329 -17.81 -5.15 -28.69
CA ILE A 329 -17.41 -4.95 -30.08
C ILE A 329 -17.55 -6.26 -30.86
N PHE A 330 -17.11 -7.40 -30.31
CA PHE A 330 -17.33 -8.71 -30.91
C PHE A 330 -18.82 -9.10 -30.99
N LYS A 331 -19.64 -8.75 -29.98
CA LYS A 331 -21.11 -8.90 -30.03
C LYS A 331 -21.76 -8.00 -31.08
N LEU A 332 -21.25 -6.78 -31.29
CA LEU A 332 -21.73 -5.86 -32.31
C LEU A 332 -21.37 -6.32 -33.74
N PHE A 333 -20.32 -7.13 -33.89
CA PHE A 333 -19.90 -7.70 -35.18
C PHE A 333 -20.38 -9.13 -35.43
N ASN A 334 -21.11 -9.77 -34.50
CA ASN A 334 -21.56 -11.16 -34.68
C ASN A 334 -22.90 -11.45 -33.97
N CYS A 335 -23.97 -10.79 -34.43
CA CYS A 335 -25.34 -11.15 -34.06
C CYS A 335 -25.90 -12.19 -35.03
N GLN A 336 -26.01 -13.45 -34.61
CA GLN A 336 -27.25 -14.25 -34.60
C GLN A 336 -27.02 -15.67 -34.00
N VAL A 337 -28.03 -16.14 -33.24
CA VAL A 337 -28.26 -17.51 -32.69
C VAL A 337 -27.52 -17.81 -31.37
N LEU A 338 -28.11 -18.10 -30.19
CA LEU A 338 -29.46 -18.49 -29.75
C LEU A 338 -29.61 -18.21 -28.22
N ASP A 339 -30.86 -18.01 -27.77
CA ASP A 339 -31.30 -18.02 -26.37
C ASP A 339 -31.70 -19.44 -25.88
N LEU A 340 -31.66 -19.59 -24.54
CA LEU A 340 -32.51 -20.41 -23.65
C LEU A 340 -32.32 -21.95 -23.49
N LEU A 341 -32.09 -22.32 -22.22
CA LEU A 341 -32.24 -23.57 -21.43
C LEU A 341 -30.90 -23.91 -20.73
N ASP A 342 -30.72 -23.98 -19.41
CA ASP A 342 -31.60 -24.48 -18.36
C ASP A 342 -31.48 -23.73 -17.02
N LEU A 343 -32.65 -23.40 -16.48
CA LEU A 343 -32.94 -23.21 -15.07
C LEU A 343 -33.08 -24.61 -14.44
N LEU A 344 -32.26 -25.00 -13.44
CA LEU A 344 -32.62 -25.92 -12.34
C LEU A 344 -31.38 -26.32 -11.53
N HIS A 345 -31.16 -25.69 -10.38
CA HIS A 345 -31.39 -26.33 -9.07
C HIS A 345 -30.92 -25.45 -7.91
N ILE A 346 -31.90 -25.16 -7.05
CA ILE A 346 -31.80 -24.69 -5.67
C ILE A 346 -31.40 -25.90 -4.80
N LEU A 347 -30.31 -25.77 -4.02
CA LEU A 347 -30.07 -26.02 -2.56
C LEU A 347 -30.94 -27.11 -1.82
N PRO A 348 -30.78 -27.42 -0.50
CA PRO A 348 -29.64 -27.63 0.42
C PRO A 348 -29.94 -28.70 1.54
N PHE A 349 -29.15 -28.76 2.62
CA PHE A 349 -29.62 -28.90 4.03
C PHE A 349 -30.52 -30.09 4.48
N GLN A 350 -30.35 -31.32 3.97
CA GLN A 350 -31.08 -32.51 4.47
C GLN A 350 -30.22 -33.63 5.10
N VAL A 351 -28.90 -33.49 5.12
CA VAL A 351 -28.01 -34.58 5.58
C VAL A 351 -27.86 -34.64 7.10
N PHE A 352 -28.11 -33.55 7.83
CA PHE A 352 -27.92 -33.50 9.28
C PHE A 352 -29.10 -34.04 10.10
N TYR A 353 -30.34 -33.92 9.61
CA TYR A 353 -31.53 -34.47 10.29
C TYR A 353 -31.71 -35.98 10.06
N ALA A 354 -31.22 -36.49 8.93
CA ALA A 354 -31.31 -37.91 8.58
C ALA A 354 -30.44 -38.78 9.50
N THR A 355 -29.25 -38.30 9.89
CA THR A 355 -28.32 -39.04 10.76
C THR A 355 -28.79 -39.12 12.22
N LEU A 356 -29.37 -38.03 12.75
CA LEU A 356 -29.92 -38.01 14.11
C LEU A 356 -31.22 -38.84 14.23
N SER A 357 -32.09 -38.81 13.21
CA SER A 357 -33.31 -39.62 13.17
C SER A 357 -33.01 -41.12 13.04
N LEU A 358 -31.96 -41.48 12.29
CA LEU A 358 -31.54 -42.88 12.12
C LEU A 358 -30.96 -43.46 13.42
N LEU A 359 -30.17 -42.69 14.17
CA LEU A 359 -29.61 -43.12 15.46
C LEU A 359 -30.71 -43.39 16.50
N ILE A 360 -31.72 -42.52 16.56
CA ILE A 360 -32.87 -42.67 17.47
C ILE A 360 -33.73 -43.90 17.09
N LYS A 361 -33.90 -44.17 15.78
CA LYS A 361 -34.65 -45.35 15.30
C LYS A 361 -33.91 -46.67 15.54
N ILE A 362 -32.58 -46.68 15.39
CA ILE A 362 -31.75 -47.87 15.66
C ILE A 362 -31.84 -48.26 17.14
N LEU A 363 -31.76 -47.28 18.04
CA LEU A 363 -31.87 -47.49 19.49
C LEU A 363 -33.26 -48.00 19.92
N HIS A 364 -34.33 -47.54 19.26
CA HIS A 364 -35.68 -48.04 19.52
C HIS A 364 -35.91 -49.47 18.96
N SER A 365 -35.34 -49.79 17.81
CA SER A 365 -35.54 -51.09 17.12
C SER A 365 -34.90 -52.29 17.83
N HIS A 366 -33.95 -52.06 18.76
CA HIS A 366 -33.28 -53.11 19.54
C HIS A 366 -33.85 -53.30 20.95
N GLY A 367 -35.05 -52.77 21.25
CA GLY A 367 -35.83 -53.14 22.43
C GLY A 367 -35.37 -52.56 23.76
N PHE A 368 -34.53 -51.52 23.75
CA PHE A 368 -34.13 -50.82 24.97
C PHE A 368 -35.28 -49.97 25.54
N GLN A 369 -35.95 -50.47 26.59
CA GLN A 369 -36.94 -49.70 27.33
C GLN A 369 -36.28 -48.62 28.21
N SER A 370 -36.91 -47.44 28.26
CA SER A 370 -36.37 -46.18 28.83
C SER A 370 -35.88 -46.22 30.29
N LYS A 371 -36.19 -47.28 31.06
CA LYS A 371 -35.79 -47.38 32.48
C LYS A 371 -34.41 -48.00 32.71
N SER A 372 -33.82 -48.70 31.73
CA SER A 372 -32.43 -49.22 31.83
C SER A 372 -31.39 -48.37 31.08
N LEU A 373 -31.83 -47.34 30.35
CA LEU A 373 -30.94 -46.39 29.67
C LEU A 373 -30.45 -45.25 30.56
N ALA A 374 -31.16 -44.94 31.64
CA ALA A 374 -30.79 -43.84 32.54
C ALA A 374 -29.38 -43.98 33.16
N PRO A 375 -28.92 -45.17 33.62
CA PRO A 375 -27.55 -45.30 34.12
C PRO A 375 -26.51 -45.35 32.99
N CYS A 376 -26.84 -45.81 31.78
CA CYS A 376 -25.91 -45.81 30.65
C CYS A 376 -25.76 -44.43 30.00
N ILE A 377 -26.84 -43.66 29.90
CA ILE A 377 -26.82 -42.24 29.52
C ILE A 377 -26.18 -41.42 30.64
N GLY A 378 -26.43 -41.75 31.90
CA GLY A 378 -25.80 -41.12 33.06
C GLY A 378 -24.30 -41.38 33.12
N LEU A 379 -23.84 -42.60 32.84
CA LEU A 379 -22.42 -42.96 32.72
C LEU A 379 -21.78 -42.35 31.47
N ALA A 380 -22.48 -42.31 30.32
CA ALA A 380 -21.99 -41.63 29.13
C ALA A 380 -21.92 -40.11 29.32
N LEU A 381 -22.87 -39.51 30.03
CA LEU A 381 -22.84 -38.10 30.43
C LEU A 381 -21.74 -37.84 31.47
N LEU A 382 -21.54 -38.73 32.45
CA LEU A 382 -20.47 -38.63 33.45
C LEU A 382 -19.08 -38.78 32.82
N PHE A 383 -18.92 -39.71 31.86
CA PHE A 383 -17.70 -39.91 31.08
C PHE A 383 -17.46 -38.75 30.11
N CYS A 384 -18.52 -38.18 29.52
CA CYS A 384 -18.44 -36.94 28.75
C CYS A 384 -18.12 -35.73 29.64
N THR A 385 -18.62 -35.65 30.88
CA THR A 385 -18.27 -34.55 31.80
C THR A 385 -16.89 -34.71 32.43
N SER A 386 -16.34 -35.92 32.53
CA SER A 386 -14.95 -36.16 32.95
C SER A 386 -13.94 -36.00 31.81
N LEU A 387 -14.39 -36.02 30.55
CA LEU A 387 -13.61 -35.68 29.36
C LEU A 387 -13.78 -34.21 28.93
N VAL A 388 -14.75 -33.50 29.50
CA VAL A 388 -14.79 -32.05 29.50
C VAL A 388 -14.12 -31.58 30.78
N THR A 389 -12.79 -31.69 30.83
CA THR A 389 -12.05 -30.59 31.45
C THR A 389 -12.54 -29.33 30.73
N PRO A 390 -12.93 -28.25 31.42
CA PRO A 390 -13.04 -26.97 30.75
C PRO A 390 -11.61 -26.65 30.30
N SER A 391 -11.28 -27.04 29.08
CA SER A 391 -10.16 -26.47 28.35
C SER A 391 -10.59 -25.04 28.08
N PHE A 392 -10.44 -24.18 29.08
CA PHE A 392 -10.26 -22.77 28.81
C PHE A 392 -9.07 -22.73 27.87
N ALA A 393 -9.29 -22.27 26.64
CA ALA A 393 -8.23 -22.22 25.66
C ALA A 393 -7.25 -21.14 26.13
N GLU A 394 -6.20 -21.56 26.84
CA GLU A 394 -5.11 -20.67 27.23
C GLU A 394 -4.47 -20.06 25.97
N LEU A 395 -3.96 -18.84 26.10
CA LEU A 395 -3.23 -18.17 25.03
C LEU A 395 -2.06 -19.03 24.58
N GLU A 396 -1.90 -19.21 23.27
CA GLU A 396 -0.78 -19.99 22.71
C GLU A 396 0.55 -19.36 23.13
N ARG A 397 1.47 -20.18 23.66
CA ARG A 397 2.77 -19.73 24.17
C ARG A 397 3.89 -20.14 23.21
N PHE A 398 4.74 -19.18 22.85
CA PHE A 398 5.94 -19.37 22.04
C PHE A 398 7.18 -19.06 22.85
N GLU A 399 8.26 -19.77 22.57
CA GLU A 399 9.55 -19.60 23.24
C GLU A 399 10.58 -18.98 22.28
N HIS A 400 11.33 -17.98 22.74
CA HIS A 400 12.45 -17.39 22.02
C HIS A 400 13.54 -16.99 23.00
N PRO A 401 14.51 -17.87 23.30
CA PRO A 401 15.50 -17.62 24.34
C PRO A 401 16.30 -16.33 24.08
N ALA A 402 16.71 -15.67 25.16
CA ALA A 402 17.58 -14.51 25.05
C ALA A 402 18.96 -14.92 24.47
N LYS A 403 19.77 -13.92 24.08
CA LYS A 403 21.14 -14.15 23.64
C LYS A 403 21.96 -14.79 24.76
N GLY A 404 23.08 -15.41 24.40
CA GLY A 404 23.97 -16.08 25.38
C GLY A 404 24.55 -15.16 26.46
N ASP A 405 24.46 -13.84 26.29
CA ASP A 405 24.83 -12.83 27.30
C ASP A 405 23.64 -12.34 28.16
N GLY A 406 22.46 -12.94 27.99
CA GLY A 406 21.23 -12.57 28.70
C GLY A 406 20.62 -11.25 28.22
N SER A 407 20.96 -10.81 27.00
CA SER A 407 20.34 -9.64 26.36
C SER A 407 19.33 -10.04 25.28
N LEU A 408 18.43 -9.11 24.96
CA LEU A 408 17.46 -9.23 23.88
C LEU A 408 17.53 -7.96 23.03
N SER A 409 17.46 -8.08 21.71
CA SER A 409 17.43 -6.95 20.77
C SER A 409 16.39 -7.20 19.69
N PHE A 410 15.42 -6.32 19.53
CA PHE A 410 14.35 -6.49 18.54
C PHE A 410 13.95 -5.16 17.89
N LEU A 411 13.27 -5.25 16.76
CA LEU A 411 12.64 -4.09 16.10
C LEU A 411 11.14 -4.12 16.32
N VAL A 412 10.51 -2.95 16.34
CA VAL A 412 9.05 -2.80 16.38
C VAL A 412 8.62 -1.95 15.19
N VAL A 413 7.58 -2.40 14.49
CA VAL A 413 7.05 -1.75 13.30
C VAL A 413 5.54 -1.98 13.21
N GLY A 414 4.81 -1.07 12.59
CA GLY A 414 3.36 -1.10 12.47
C GLY A 414 2.93 -0.24 11.29
N ASP A 415 1.71 -0.46 10.83
CA ASP A 415 1.07 0.31 9.77
C ASP A 415 1.86 0.32 8.45
N TRP A 416 2.09 -0.89 7.96
CA TRP A 416 2.89 -1.21 6.80
C TRP A 416 2.06 -1.91 5.73
N GLY A 417 2.68 -2.36 4.64
CA GLY A 417 1.97 -3.23 3.70
C GLY A 417 1.62 -2.65 2.35
N ARG A 418 2.37 -1.67 1.85
CA ARG A 418 2.04 -0.93 0.62
C ARG A 418 2.96 -1.29 -0.54
N ARG A 419 3.31 -2.57 -0.68
CA ARG A 419 4.07 -3.14 -1.81
C ARG A 419 5.41 -2.43 -2.07
N GLY A 420 6.06 -1.98 -1.00
CA GLY A 420 7.30 -1.21 -1.05
C GLY A 420 7.16 0.28 -1.36
N PHE A 421 5.94 0.76 -1.66
CA PHE A 421 5.64 2.18 -1.87
C PHE A 421 5.53 2.94 -0.54
N TYR A 422 5.34 4.26 -0.61
CA TYR A 422 5.20 5.15 0.55
C TYR A 422 6.35 5.01 1.57
N ASN A 423 7.59 4.94 1.07
CA ASN A 423 8.80 4.72 1.86
C ASN A 423 8.89 3.40 2.63
N GLN A 424 7.94 2.46 2.46
CA GLN A 424 8.04 1.14 3.10
C GLN A 424 9.37 0.45 2.79
N SER A 425 9.78 0.39 1.51
CA SER A 425 11.09 -0.18 1.14
C SER A 425 12.28 0.60 1.72
N LEU A 426 12.12 1.90 1.95
CA LEU A 426 13.16 2.73 2.55
C LEU A 426 13.28 2.43 4.05
N VAL A 427 12.17 2.37 4.78
CA VAL A 427 12.12 1.97 6.20
C VAL A 427 12.66 0.54 6.35
N ALA A 428 12.21 -0.41 5.53
CA ALA A 428 12.72 -1.79 5.50
C ALA A 428 14.23 -1.84 5.29
N TYR A 429 14.78 -1.00 4.40
CA TYR A 429 16.22 -0.90 4.19
C TYR A 429 16.96 -0.39 5.45
N GLN A 430 16.42 0.60 6.15
CA GLN A 430 17.03 1.10 7.40
C GLN A 430 16.87 0.10 8.56
N MET A 431 15.72 -0.56 8.69
CA MET A 431 15.51 -1.68 9.60
C MET A 431 16.56 -2.76 9.37
N GLY A 432 16.89 -3.07 8.10
CA GLY A 432 17.97 -4.00 7.77
C GLY A 432 19.32 -3.58 8.35
N LYS A 433 19.70 -2.29 8.24
CA LYS A 433 20.96 -1.77 8.80
C LYS A 433 20.99 -1.81 10.32
N ILE A 434 19.91 -1.38 10.96
CA ILE A 434 19.82 -1.41 12.44
C ILE A 434 19.76 -2.85 12.93
N GLY A 435 19.01 -3.72 12.26
CA GLY A 435 18.93 -5.14 12.56
C GLY A 435 20.29 -5.83 12.50
N GLU A 436 21.13 -5.48 11.52
CA GLU A 436 22.50 -5.98 11.40
C GLU A 436 23.38 -5.42 12.52
N LYS A 437 23.29 -4.12 12.79
CA LYS A 437 24.09 -3.46 13.83
C LYS A 437 23.80 -4.00 15.24
N LEU A 438 22.55 -4.30 15.54
CA LEU A 438 22.12 -4.75 16.87
C LEU A 438 22.08 -6.29 16.99
N ASP A 439 22.31 -6.99 15.88
CA ASP A 439 22.12 -8.45 15.77
C ASP A 439 20.77 -8.88 16.36
N ILE A 440 19.67 -8.42 15.76
CA ILE A 440 18.34 -8.60 16.36
C ILE A 440 17.91 -10.07 16.44
N ASP A 441 17.12 -10.38 17.46
CA ASP A 441 16.55 -11.70 17.73
C ASP A 441 15.28 -11.93 16.90
N PHE A 442 14.40 -10.93 16.87
CA PHE A 442 13.12 -10.95 16.14
C PHE A 442 12.60 -9.56 15.81
N VAL A 443 11.47 -9.51 15.10
CA VAL A 443 10.69 -8.30 14.81
C VAL A 443 9.30 -8.43 15.43
N VAL A 444 8.81 -7.36 16.05
CA VAL A 444 7.44 -7.21 16.55
C VAL A 444 6.65 -6.35 15.58
N SER A 445 5.51 -6.86 15.12
CA SER A 445 4.57 -6.11 14.29
C SER A 445 3.33 -5.74 15.10
N THR A 446 3.01 -4.46 15.20
CA THR A 446 1.87 -3.93 15.99
C THR A 446 0.56 -3.89 15.21
N GLY A 447 0.50 -4.49 14.02
CA GLY A 447 -0.72 -4.61 13.21
C GLY A 447 -0.81 -3.65 12.04
N ASP A 448 -1.89 -3.81 11.27
CA ASP A 448 -2.12 -3.15 9.99
C ASP A 448 -1.00 -3.45 9.00
N HIS A 449 -0.93 -4.72 8.63
CA HIS A 449 0.14 -5.33 7.85
C HIS A 449 0.02 -5.12 6.35
N PHE A 450 -1.21 -4.96 5.84
CA PHE A 450 -1.52 -4.93 4.41
C PHE A 450 -2.51 -3.81 4.09
N TYR A 451 -1.99 -2.59 3.94
CA TYR A 451 -2.80 -1.44 3.55
C TYR A 451 -3.39 -1.55 2.12
N ASP A 452 -4.64 -1.14 1.86
CA ASP A 452 -5.54 -0.48 2.81
C ASP A 452 -6.53 -1.43 3.52
N ASN A 453 -6.68 -2.71 3.12
CA ASN A 453 -7.70 -3.61 3.71
C ASN A 453 -7.22 -5.08 3.74
N GLY A 454 -6.25 -5.40 4.60
CA GLY A 454 -5.79 -6.77 4.87
C GLY A 454 -5.42 -7.58 3.61
N LEU A 455 -5.29 -8.89 3.77
CA LEU A 455 -5.25 -9.83 2.63
C LEU A 455 -6.67 -10.23 2.26
N THR A 456 -6.94 -10.51 1.00
CA THR A 456 -8.28 -10.98 0.55
C THR A 456 -8.46 -12.49 0.68
N ASP A 457 -7.38 -13.27 0.56
CA ASP A 457 -7.33 -14.72 0.79
C ASP A 457 -5.88 -15.21 0.99
N LEU A 458 -5.68 -16.53 1.10
CA LEU A 458 -4.36 -17.16 1.29
C LEU A 458 -3.38 -17.02 0.12
N ASN A 459 -3.87 -16.71 -1.08
CA ASN A 459 -3.09 -16.55 -2.29
C ASN A 459 -2.93 -15.08 -2.70
N ASP A 460 -3.37 -14.15 -1.84
CA ASP A 460 -3.25 -12.72 -2.12
C ASP A 460 -1.77 -12.34 -2.27
N GLN A 461 -1.45 -11.80 -3.45
CA GLN A 461 -0.09 -11.39 -3.79
C GLN A 461 0.45 -10.28 -2.89
N ALA A 462 -0.42 -9.52 -2.20
CA ALA A 462 -0.01 -8.51 -1.23
C ALA A 462 0.88 -9.09 -0.12
N PHE A 463 0.71 -10.37 0.25
CA PHE A 463 1.61 -11.02 1.21
C PHE A 463 3.06 -11.04 0.70
N GLU A 464 3.27 -11.49 -0.54
CA GLU A 464 4.62 -11.49 -1.11
C GLU A 464 5.11 -10.08 -1.44
N GLU A 465 4.26 -9.27 -2.08
CA GLU A 465 4.61 -7.94 -2.59
C GLU A 465 4.91 -6.95 -1.47
N SER A 466 4.28 -7.09 -0.31
CA SER A 466 4.40 -6.14 0.80
C SER A 466 5.22 -6.66 1.98
N PHE A 467 5.40 -7.98 2.14
CA PHE A 467 6.19 -8.56 3.22
C PHE A 467 7.43 -9.28 2.71
N THR A 468 7.23 -10.35 1.93
CA THR A 468 8.32 -11.26 1.51
C THR A 468 9.38 -10.54 0.68
N LYS A 469 8.94 -9.73 -0.28
CA LYS A 469 9.82 -9.04 -1.26
C LYS A 469 10.30 -7.66 -0.78
N VAL A 470 9.82 -7.18 0.35
CA VAL A 470 10.17 -5.86 0.90
C VAL A 470 11.25 -5.97 1.97
N TYR A 471 11.03 -6.80 3.00
CA TYR A 471 11.96 -6.95 4.12
C TYR A 471 13.01 -8.03 3.83
N THR A 472 13.81 -7.83 2.78
CA THR A 472 14.75 -8.85 2.24
C THR A 472 16.13 -8.84 2.88
N ALA A 473 16.43 -7.87 3.75
CA ALA A 473 17.73 -7.79 4.42
C ALA A 473 18.01 -9.07 5.24
N LYS A 474 19.27 -9.54 5.24
CA LYS A 474 19.68 -10.76 5.95
C LYS A 474 19.37 -10.70 7.45
N SER A 475 19.58 -9.54 8.06
CA SER A 475 19.27 -9.25 9.46
C SER A 475 17.77 -9.30 9.79
N LEU A 476 16.90 -9.16 8.77
CA LEU A 476 15.44 -9.27 8.91
C LEU A 476 14.91 -10.66 8.56
N GLN A 477 15.80 -11.62 8.25
CA GLN A 477 15.44 -13.03 8.09
C GLN A 477 15.33 -13.72 9.46
N LYS A 478 14.55 -13.10 10.35
CA LYS A 478 14.26 -13.52 11.73
C LYS A 478 12.75 -13.75 11.86
N GLN A 479 12.29 -14.33 12.97
CA GLN A 479 10.87 -14.48 13.22
C GLN A 479 10.21 -13.10 13.37
N TRP A 480 9.02 -12.93 12.79
CA TRP A 480 8.14 -11.78 12.98
C TRP A 480 6.94 -12.23 13.82
N TYR A 481 6.78 -11.61 14.99
CA TYR A 481 5.65 -11.83 15.88
C TYR A 481 4.65 -10.69 15.68
N SER A 482 3.46 -11.02 15.19
CA SER A 482 2.52 -10.06 14.64
C SER A 482 1.13 -10.17 15.27
N VAL A 483 0.57 -9.05 15.71
CA VAL A 483 -0.86 -8.93 16.09
C VAL A 483 -1.63 -8.21 14.99
N LEU A 484 -2.93 -8.46 14.87
CA LEU A 484 -3.79 -7.82 13.86
C LEU A 484 -4.17 -6.38 14.26
N GLY A 485 -4.34 -5.53 13.26
CA GLY A 485 -4.95 -4.21 13.38
C GLY A 485 -6.33 -4.12 12.70
N ASN A 486 -6.97 -2.95 12.78
CA ASN A 486 -8.33 -2.79 12.25
C ASN A 486 -8.37 -2.83 10.72
N HIS A 487 -7.31 -2.41 10.02
CA HIS A 487 -7.23 -2.56 8.57
C HIS A 487 -7.03 -4.01 8.14
N ASP A 488 -6.37 -4.83 8.96
CA ASP A 488 -6.28 -6.28 8.71
C ASP A 488 -7.65 -6.95 8.79
N TYR A 489 -8.50 -6.49 9.72
CA TYR A 489 -9.90 -6.94 9.84
C TYR A 489 -10.80 -6.50 8.68
N ARG A 490 -10.39 -5.55 7.84
CA ARG A 490 -11.14 -5.17 6.64
C ARG A 490 -10.91 -6.14 5.47
N GLY A 491 -9.91 -7.02 5.59
CA GLY A 491 -9.68 -8.14 4.70
C GLY A 491 -10.21 -9.46 5.28
N ASP A 492 -9.60 -10.56 4.86
CA ASP A 492 -9.78 -11.91 5.39
C ASP A 492 -8.80 -12.13 6.55
N VAL A 493 -9.32 -12.13 7.77
CA VAL A 493 -8.50 -12.33 8.98
C VAL A 493 -8.03 -13.78 9.08
N GLU A 494 -8.91 -14.72 8.73
CA GLU A 494 -8.62 -16.15 8.80
C GLU A 494 -7.44 -16.52 7.88
N ALA A 495 -7.31 -15.87 6.73
CA ALA A 495 -6.16 -16.01 5.84
C ALA A 495 -4.85 -15.55 6.51
N GLN A 496 -4.86 -14.38 7.15
CA GLN A 496 -3.67 -13.75 7.74
C GLN A 496 -3.13 -14.52 8.95
N VAL A 497 -4.01 -15.13 9.76
CA VAL A 497 -3.62 -15.98 10.90
C VAL A 497 -3.42 -17.45 10.52
N HIS A 498 -3.71 -17.84 9.27
CA HIS A 498 -3.60 -19.22 8.85
C HIS A 498 -2.14 -19.70 8.84
N PRO A 499 -1.84 -20.92 9.33
CA PRO A 499 -0.50 -21.50 9.27
C PRO A 499 0.07 -21.69 7.85
N ALA A 500 -0.74 -21.54 6.80
CA ALA A 500 -0.29 -21.70 5.42
C ALA A 500 0.62 -20.55 4.97
N LEU A 501 0.40 -19.32 5.46
CA LEU A 501 1.30 -18.20 5.15
C LEU A 501 2.71 -18.44 5.72
N ARG A 502 2.83 -19.18 6.83
CA ARG A 502 4.12 -19.62 7.38
C ARG A 502 4.88 -20.59 6.46
N LYS A 503 4.18 -21.25 5.53
CA LYS A 503 4.80 -22.10 4.51
C LYS A 503 5.27 -21.29 3.31
N VAL A 504 4.65 -20.13 3.05
CA VAL A 504 5.08 -19.18 2.02
C VAL A 504 6.32 -18.44 2.50
N ASP A 505 6.28 -17.90 3.72
CA ASP A 505 7.42 -17.28 4.38
C ASP A 505 7.45 -17.67 5.87
N SER A 506 8.46 -18.44 6.28
CA SER A 506 8.58 -18.96 7.65
C SER A 506 8.78 -17.88 8.70
N ARG A 507 9.14 -16.66 8.30
CA ARG A 507 9.27 -15.52 9.21
C ARG A 507 7.91 -15.07 9.75
N TRP A 508 6.82 -15.37 9.07
CA TRP A 508 5.49 -14.90 9.45
C TRP A 508 4.92 -15.68 10.64
N LEU A 509 4.66 -15.02 11.77
CA LEU A 509 3.83 -15.53 12.85
C LEU A 509 2.80 -14.48 13.24
N CYS A 510 1.59 -14.61 12.69
CA CYS A 510 0.44 -13.79 13.08
C CYS A 510 -0.64 -14.66 13.73
N LEU A 511 -1.17 -14.18 14.85
CA LEU A 511 -2.31 -14.72 15.59
C LEU A 511 -3.10 -13.54 16.17
N ARG A 512 -4.34 -13.79 16.61
CA ARG A 512 -5.15 -12.77 17.28
C ARG A 512 -4.53 -12.35 18.61
N SER A 513 -4.32 -13.31 19.51
CA SER A 513 -3.68 -13.10 20.81
C SER A 513 -2.82 -14.31 21.16
N PHE A 514 -1.63 -14.06 21.72
CA PHE A 514 -0.66 -15.10 22.07
C PHE A 514 0.41 -14.53 23.00
N ILE A 515 1.25 -15.41 23.55
CA ILE A 515 2.34 -15.05 24.44
C ILE A 515 3.67 -15.47 23.82
N LEU A 516 4.66 -14.59 23.92
CA LEU A 516 6.04 -14.90 23.60
C LEU A 516 6.87 -14.79 24.88
N ASN A 517 7.37 -15.93 25.36
CA ASN A 517 8.35 -16.00 26.43
C ASN A 517 9.75 -15.89 25.83
N ALA A 518 10.45 -14.82 26.19
CA ALA A 518 11.81 -14.53 25.77
C ALA A 518 12.80 -14.53 26.94
N GLU A 519 12.54 -15.38 27.93
CA GLU A 519 13.34 -15.63 29.14
C GLU A 519 13.40 -14.42 30.10
N ILE A 520 14.04 -13.33 29.68
CA ILE A 520 14.14 -12.08 30.45
C ILE A 520 12.90 -11.20 30.28
N ALA A 521 12.12 -11.41 29.22
CA ALA A 521 10.91 -10.66 28.88
C ALA A 521 9.78 -11.61 28.47
N GLU A 522 8.55 -11.28 28.83
CA GLU A 522 7.35 -11.95 28.32
C GLU A 522 6.48 -10.92 27.61
N PHE A 523 6.13 -11.22 26.37
CA PHE A 523 5.29 -10.38 25.52
C PHE A 523 3.88 -10.96 25.46
N PHE A 524 2.88 -10.12 25.68
CA PHE A 524 1.47 -10.47 25.62
C PHE A 524 0.87 -9.75 24.41
N PHE A 525 0.70 -10.47 23.30
CA PHE A 525 0.05 -9.95 22.11
C PHE A 525 -1.46 -10.05 22.28
N VAL A 526 -2.16 -8.94 22.11
CA VAL A 526 -3.59 -8.80 22.40
C VAL A 526 -4.32 -8.22 21.20
N ASP A 527 -5.32 -8.96 20.71
CA ASP A 527 -6.24 -8.52 19.68
C ASP A 527 -7.12 -7.36 20.17
N THR A 528 -6.72 -6.13 19.86
CA THR A 528 -7.41 -4.94 20.35
C THR A 528 -8.57 -4.50 19.45
N THR A 529 -8.67 -4.97 18.21
CA THR A 529 -9.73 -4.56 17.27
C THR A 529 -11.15 -4.86 17.80
N PRO A 530 -11.43 -6.05 18.38
CA PRO A 530 -12.76 -6.34 18.92
C PRO A 530 -13.14 -5.51 20.16
N PHE A 531 -12.22 -4.76 20.77
CA PHE A 531 -12.55 -3.88 21.90
C PHE A 531 -13.26 -2.61 21.45
N VAL A 532 -13.01 -2.12 20.24
CA VAL A 532 -13.52 -0.82 19.77
C VAL A 532 -14.99 -0.94 19.35
N ASP A 533 -15.89 -0.25 20.05
CA ASP A 533 -17.33 -0.32 19.79
C ASP A 533 -17.70 0.21 18.41
N MET A 534 -17.03 1.28 17.98
CA MET A 534 -17.31 1.99 16.74
C MET A 534 -17.28 1.07 15.51
N TYR A 535 -16.38 0.07 15.46
CA TYR A 535 -16.24 -0.81 14.30
C TYR A 535 -17.42 -1.78 14.12
N PHE A 536 -18.20 -2.04 15.17
CA PHE A 536 -19.41 -2.88 15.08
C PHE A 536 -20.64 -2.09 14.63
N THR A 537 -20.55 -0.76 14.66
CA THR A 537 -21.58 0.17 14.19
C THR A 537 -21.18 0.94 12.94
N ASP A 538 -19.96 0.72 12.45
CA ASP A 538 -19.43 1.36 11.25
C ASP A 538 -20.19 0.87 10.01
N GLU A 539 -20.72 1.81 9.22
CA GLU A 539 -21.41 1.53 7.96
C GLU A 539 -20.49 1.76 6.73
N GLU A 540 -19.32 2.39 6.90
CA GLU A 540 -18.39 2.72 5.82
C GLU A 540 -17.48 1.54 5.45
N HIS A 541 -17.10 0.71 6.43
CA HIS A 541 -16.20 -0.41 6.23
C HIS A 541 -16.86 -1.76 6.56
N THR A 542 -16.40 -2.81 5.88
CA THR A 542 -16.76 -4.19 6.21
C THR A 542 -15.63 -4.81 7.02
N TYR A 543 -15.97 -5.46 8.12
CA TYR A 543 -15.02 -6.12 9.02
C TYR A 543 -15.30 -7.62 9.10
N ASP A 544 -14.23 -8.43 9.08
CA ASP A 544 -14.29 -9.88 9.25
C ASP A 544 -14.32 -10.29 10.72
N TRP A 545 -15.53 -10.46 11.25
CA TRP A 545 -15.78 -10.85 12.63
C TRP A 545 -15.83 -12.37 12.87
N ARG A 546 -15.37 -13.18 11.90
CA ARG A 546 -15.19 -14.63 12.11
C ARG A 546 -14.20 -14.85 13.26
N GLY A 547 -14.39 -15.92 14.02
CA GLY A 547 -13.55 -16.26 15.18
C GLY A 547 -13.78 -15.40 16.44
N VAL A 548 -14.37 -14.20 16.32
CA VAL A 548 -14.60 -13.30 17.48
C VAL A 548 -16.07 -13.12 17.85
N THR A 549 -16.99 -13.74 17.11
CA THR A 549 -18.43 -13.71 17.39
C THR A 549 -18.85 -14.94 18.21
N PRO A 550 -19.61 -14.80 19.32
CA PRO A 550 -20.17 -13.56 19.89
C PRO A 550 -19.13 -12.69 20.62
N ARG A 551 -19.04 -11.41 20.24
CA ARG A 551 -18.04 -10.43 20.73
C ARG A 551 -17.87 -10.41 22.25
N LYS A 552 -18.98 -10.34 22.99
CA LYS A 552 -18.94 -10.28 24.46
C LYS A 552 -18.29 -11.52 25.09
N ALA A 553 -18.56 -12.71 24.53
CA ALA A 553 -17.97 -13.95 25.02
C ALA A 553 -16.49 -14.02 24.67
N TYR A 554 -16.12 -13.58 23.46
CA TYR A 554 -14.73 -13.47 23.03
C TYR A 554 -13.90 -12.56 23.95
N LEU A 555 -14.35 -11.32 24.17
CA LEU A 555 -13.65 -10.37 25.04
C LEU A 555 -13.54 -10.88 26.48
N ALA A 556 -14.59 -11.54 27.00
CA ALA A 556 -14.56 -12.11 28.35
C ALA A 556 -13.53 -13.25 28.47
N SER A 557 -13.41 -14.11 27.45
CA SER A 557 -12.36 -15.15 27.43
C SER A 557 -10.98 -14.51 27.33
N LEU A 558 -10.77 -13.63 26.34
CA LEU A 558 -9.49 -12.98 26.12
C LEU A 558 -8.97 -12.26 27.36
N LEU A 559 -9.82 -11.48 28.05
CA LEU A 559 -9.45 -10.80 29.28
C LEU A 559 -9.11 -11.79 30.41
N LYS A 560 -9.87 -12.89 30.53
CA LYS A 560 -9.59 -13.92 31.53
C LYS A 560 -8.26 -14.64 31.25
N ASP A 561 -8.02 -15.01 30.00
CA ASP A 561 -6.83 -15.76 29.59
C ASP A 561 -5.58 -14.88 29.71
N LEU A 562 -5.70 -13.59 29.37
CA LEU A 562 -4.65 -12.58 29.58
C LEU A 562 -4.38 -12.33 31.06
N GLU A 563 -5.42 -12.22 31.89
CA GLU A 563 -5.26 -12.06 33.35
C GLU A 563 -4.53 -13.25 33.97
N SER A 564 -4.90 -14.48 33.59
CA SER A 564 -4.20 -15.69 34.05
C SER A 564 -2.71 -15.61 33.68
N ALA A 565 -2.42 -15.32 32.42
CA ALA A 565 -1.05 -15.24 31.92
C ALA A 565 -0.22 -14.15 32.62
N LEU A 566 -0.78 -12.95 32.82
CA LEU A 566 -0.11 -11.85 33.52
C LEU A 566 0.15 -12.17 35.00
N SER A 567 -0.78 -12.88 35.65
CA SER A 567 -0.68 -13.31 37.04
C SER A 567 0.38 -14.39 37.25
N GLU A 568 0.54 -15.28 36.27
CA GLU A 568 1.53 -16.37 36.28
C GLU A 568 2.93 -15.91 35.90
N SER A 569 3.04 -14.83 35.10
CA SER A 569 4.33 -14.40 34.57
C SER A 569 5.26 -13.86 35.65
N THR A 570 6.45 -14.47 35.73
CA THR A 570 7.57 -14.05 36.57
C THR A 570 8.65 -13.30 35.80
N ALA A 571 8.39 -12.94 34.54
CA ALA A 571 9.37 -12.29 33.67
C ALA A 571 9.83 -10.94 34.25
N LYS A 572 11.10 -10.59 33.97
CA LYS A 572 11.66 -9.31 34.41
C LYS A 572 11.03 -8.15 33.67
N TRP A 573 10.73 -8.31 32.39
CA TRP A 573 9.99 -7.33 31.60
C TRP A 573 8.66 -7.91 31.15
N LYS A 574 7.56 -7.24 31.45
CA LYS A 574 6.22 -7.57 30.93
C LYS A 574 5.84 -6.52 29.89
N ILE A 575 5.72 -6.94 28.64
CA ILE A 575 5.43 -6.05 27.50
C ILE A 575 4.12 -6.48 26.86
N VAL A 576 3.15 -5.58 26.77
CA VAL A 576 1.89 -5.85 26.07
C VAL A 576 1.96 -5.22 24.68
N VAL A 577 1.56 -5.97 23.67
CA VAL A 577 1.55 -5.52 22.26
C VAL A 577 0.13 -5.61 21.74
N GLY A 578 -0.41 -4.49 21.26
CA GLY A 578 -1.70 -4.42 20.59
C GLY A 578 -1.61 -3.49 19.38
N HIS A 579 -2.72 -3.30 18.67
CA HIS A 579 -2.75 -2.32 17.58
C HIS A 579 -3.17 -0.92 18.02
N HIS A 580 -4.29 -0.80 18.74
CA HIS A 580 -4.88 0.48 19.16
C HIS A 580 -4.17 1.09 20.38
N ALA A 581 -4.13 2.41 20.47
CA ALA A 581 -3.48 3.12 21.56
C ALA A 581 -4.34 3.14 22.84
N ILE A 582 -3.71 2.86 23.99
CA ILE A 582 -4.31 3.16 25.31
C ILE A 582 -4.11 4.64 25.64
N LYS A 583 -2.92 5.16 25.35
CA LYS A 583 -2.53 6.56 25.48
C LYS A 583 -1.99 7.06 24.16
N SER A 584 -2.46 8.23 23.72
CA SER A 584 -2.08 8.82 22.44
C SER A 584 -2.17 10.35 22.47
N ALA A 585 -1.20 11.01 21.84
CA ALA A 585 -1.24 12.39 21.38
C ALA A 585 -1.37 12.47 19.85
N GLY A 586 -1.58 11.33 19.19
CA GLY A 586 -1.81 11.21 17.76
C GLY A 586 -3.26 11.46 17.36
N TYR A 587 -3.51 11.38 16.06
CA TYR A 587 -4.82 11.68 15.46
C TYR A 587 -5.97 10.82 16.00
N HIS A 588 -5.72 9.56 16.33
CA HIS A 588 -6.77 8.63 16.75
C HIS A 588 -7.11 8.75 18.24
N GLY A 589 -6.19 9.27 19.05
CA GLY A 589 -6.38 9.49 20.49
C GLY A 589 -6.51 8.21 21.30
N ASP A 590 -6.79 8.38 22.60
CA ASP A 590 -6.98 7.27 23.53
C ASP A 590 -8.16 6.37 23.12
N THR A 591 -7.94 5.06 23.05
CA THR A 591 -9.04 4.10 22.90
C THR A 591 -9.75 3.91 24.22
N LYS A 592 -10.98 4.43 24.33
CA LYS A 592 -11.76 4.43 25.58
C LYS A 592 -11.98 3.03 26.15
N GLU A 593 -12.33 2.07 25.30
CA GLU A 593 -12.64 0.70 25.72
C GLU A 593 -11.40 -0.02 26.28
N LEU A 594 -10.21 0.27 25.75
CA LEU A 594 -8.96 -0.26 26.31
C LEU A 594 -8.62 0.41 27.65
N ASN A 595 -8.88 1.72 27.80
CA ASN A 595 -8.73 2.40 29.08
C ASN A 595 -9.67 1.82 30.15
N ASP A 596 -10.89 1.44 29.77
CA ASP A 596 -11.89 0.90 30.71
C ASP A 596 -11.67 -0.58 31.05
N LEU A 597 -11.27 -1.40 30.06
CA LEU A 597 -11.27 -2.86 30.19
C LEU A 597 -9.87 -3.48 30.33
N LEU A 598 -8.85 -2.89 29.71
CA LEU A 598 -7.51 -3.47 29.64
C LEU A 598 -6.54 -2.78 30.60
N LEU A 599 -6.49 -1.46 30.59
CA LEU A 599 -5.53 -0.68 31.39
C LEU A 599 -5.57 -0.99 32.90
N PRO A 600 -6.73 -1.16 33.57
CA PRO A 600 -6.75 -1.49 34.99
C PRO A 600 -6.04 -2.81 35.31
N MET A 601 -6.15 -3.80 34.41
CA MET A 601 -5.45 -5.08 34.52
C MET A 601 -3.95 -4.89 34.32
N LEU A 602 -3.53 -4.13 33.30
CA LEU A 602 -2.10 -3.89 33.04
C LEU A 602 -1.42 -3.22 34.24
N LYS A 603 -2.11 -2.27 34.89
CA LYS A 603 -1.66 -1.63 36.13
C LYS A 603 -1.58 -2.63 37.29
N ALA A 604 -2.61 -3.45 37.48
CA ALA A 604 -2.67 -4.42 38.58
C ALA A 604 -1.54 -5.46 38.54
N TYR A 605 -1.10 -5.86 37.34
CA TYR A 605 -0.06 -6.88 37.15
C TYR A 605 1.33 -6.31 36.81
N ASN A 606 1.53 -5.01 37.03
CA ASN A 606 2.81 -4.30 36.86
C ASN A 606 3.43 -4.50 35.47
N VAL A 607 2.63 -4.33 34.41
CA VAL A 607 3.16 -4.27 33.04
C VAL A 607 4.15 -3.10 32.92
N ASP A 608 5.25 -3.30 32.21
CA ASP A 608 6.28 -2.27 32.06
C ASP A 608 6.02 -1.37 30.85
N MET A 609 5.59 -1.97 29.73
CA MET A 609 5.42 -1.27 28.46
C MET A 609 4.18 -1.75 27.71
N TYR A 610 3.51 -0.81 27.05
CA TYR A 610 2.46 -1.09 26.06
C TYR A 610 2.91 -0.56 24.69
N MET A 611 2.99 -1.43 23.69
CA MET A 611 3.42 -1.10 22.33
C MET A 611 2.24 -1.18 21.35
N ASN A 612 2.10 -0.17 20.48
CA ASN A 612 1.00 -0.09 19.52
C ASN A 612 1.38 0.53 18.16
N GLY A 613 0.43 0.58 17.21
CA GLY A 613 0.61 1.17 15.87
C GLY A 613 -0.39 2.27 15.49
N HIS A 614 -1.68 2.09 15.79
CA HIS A 614 -2.83 2.78 15.17
C HIS A 614 -2.74 4.31 14.97
N ASP A 615 -1.94 5.04 15.74
CA ASP A 615 -1.78 6.49 15.63
C ASP A 615 -0.96 6.99 14.44
N HIS A 616 -0.40 6.10 13.62
CA HIS A 616 0.36 6.52 12.43
C HIS A 616 1.51 7.47 12.72
N CYS A 617 2.17 7.26 13.85
CA CYS A 617 3.26 8.10 14.32
C CYS A 617 4.28 7.26 15.11
N LEU A 618 5.35 7.92 15.52
CA LEU A 618 6.27 7.44 16.54
C LEU A 618 6.05 8.24 17.81
N GLU A 619 5.78 7.57 18.92
CA GLU A 619 5.39 8.24 20.15
C GLU A 619 5.95 7.55 21.39
N HIS A 620 6.23 8.36 22.41
CA HIS A 620 6.51 7.90 23.76
C HIS A 620 5.78 8.78 24.78
N ILE A 621 4.86 8.17 25.54
CA ILE A 621 4.14 8.78 26.65
C ILE A 621 4.49 8.05 27.94
N SER A 622 4.87 8.81 28.96
CA SER A 622 4.97 8.31 30.33
C SER A 622 3.68 8.65 31.07
N SER A 623 3.05 7.64 31.68
CA SER A 623 1.86 7.87 32.50
C SER A 623 2.20 8.66 33.76
N LEU A 624 1.32 9.59 34.18
CA LEU A 624 1.46 10.28 35.45
C LEU A 624 0.99 9.44 36.65
N ASP A 625 0.16 8.42 36.42
CA ASP A 625 -0.49 7.62 37.46
C ASP A 625 -0.03 6.15 37.51
N SER A 626 0.91 5.77 36.64
CA SER A 626 1.50 4.42 36.61
C SER A 626 2.93 4.43 36.05
N PRO A 627 3.74 3.41 36.35
CA PRO A 627 5.08 3.29 35.76
C PRO A 627 5.07 2.81 34.29
N ILE A 628 3.91 2.46 33.74
CA ILE A 628 3.76 1.94 32.38
C ILE A 628 4.23 3.00 31.37
N GLN A 629 5.08 2.58 30.43
CA GLN A 629 5.41 3.39 29.26
C GLN A 629 4.55 3.00 28.06
N TYR A 630 3.97 3.98 27.39
CA TYR A 630 3.21 3.79 26.16
C TYR A 630 4.09 4.20 24.98
N LEU A 631 4.27 3.26 24.06
CA LEU A 631 5.19 3.38 22.93
C LEU A 631 4.42 3.10 21.63
N THR A 632 4.39 4.06 20.73
CA THR A 632 3.72 3.90 19.42
C THR A 632 4.76 3.80 18.32
N SER A 633 4.62 2.80 17.45
CA SER A 633 5.46 2.59 16.28
C SER A 633 4.61 2.17 15.07
N GLY A 634 3.68 3.03 14.66
CA GLY A 634 2.81 2.80 13.52
C GLY A 634 3.14 3.62 12.30
N ALA A 635 4.42 3.87 12.04
CA ALA A 635 4.81 4.86 11.04
C ALA A 635 5.65 4.25 9.91
N ASP A 636 5.53 2.97 9.58
CA ASP A 636 6.36 2.42 8.50
C ASP A 636 6.01 3.04 7.14
N SER A 637 4.79 2.78 6.67
CA SER A 637 4.35 3.17 5.33
C SER A 637 3.19 4.18 5.33
N LYS A 638 2.47 4.31 6.45
CA LYS A 638 1.41 5.30 6.65
C LYS A 638 1.72 6.10 7.91
N ALA A 639 1.87 7.42 7.78
CA ALA A 639 2.13 8.33 8.89
C ALA A 639 1.31 9.63 8.72
N TRP A 640 0.84 10.25 9.81
CA TRP A 640 0.06 11.50 9.82
C TRP A 640 0.94 12.74 10.01
N ARG A 641 1.70 13.18 9.00
CA ARG A 641 2.59 14.34 9.15
C ARG A 641 1.81 15.65 9.24
N GLY A 642 1.94 16.38 10.34
CA GLY A 642 1.33 17.69 10.53
C GLY A 642 -0.12 17.66 10.98
N ASP A 643 -0.65 16.50 11.35
CA ASP A 643 -1.99 16.31 11.92
C ASP A 643 -1.88 15.87 13.39
N LEU A 644 -1.25 16.73 14.20
CA LEU A 644 -1.17 16.55 15.63
C LEU A 644 -2.34 17.28 16.28
N ASP A 645 -3.30 16.54 16.80
CA ASP A 645 -4.42 17.14 17.50
C ASP A 645 -4.11 17.29 18.99
N SER A 646 -3.63 18.48 19.36
CA SER A 646 -3.38 18.85 20.75
C SER A 646 -4.63 18.84 21.63
N GLU A 647 -5.84 18.78 21.06
CA GLU A 647 -7.10 18.69 21.82
C GLU A 647 -7.37 17.28 22.37
N HIS A 648 -6.81 16.23 21.76
CA HIS A 648 -7.01 14.83 22.21
C HIS A 648 -6.07 14.39 23.33
N TYR A 649 -5.04 15.19 23.64
CA TYR A 649 -4.06 14.83 24.65
C TYR A 649 -4.59 15.00 26.08
N ASN A 650 -4.63 13.91 26.84
CA ASN A 650 -5.24 13.83 28.17
C ASN A 650 -4.40 14.44 29.32
N GLY A 651 -3.22 15.01 29.02
CA GLY A 651 -2.37 15.68 30.00
C GLY A 651 -1.33 14.81 30.72
N ASP A 652 -1.10 13.56 30.29
CA ASP A 652 0.03 12.73 30.73
C ASP A 652 1.40 13.39 30.37
N ASP A 653 2.54 12.72 30.59
CA ASP A 653 3.86 13.27 30.25
C ASP A 653 4.33 12.80 28.85
N LEU A 654 4.09 13.63 27.83
CA LEU A 654 4.47 13.35 26.43
C LEU A 654 5.98 13.55 26.29
N LYS A 655 6.73 12.46 26.18
CA LYS A 655 8.19 12.48 26.10
C LYS A 655 8.69 12.74 24.69
N PHE A 656 7.98 12.20 23.70
CA PHE A 656 8.38 12.27 22.31
C PHE A 656 7.18 12.01 21.40
N LEU A 657 7.12 12.76 20.31
CA LEU A 657 6.16 12.58 19.23
C LEU A 657 6.85 12.95 17.91
N TYR A 658 6.72 12.06 16.94
CA TYR A 658 7.15 12.29 15.58
C TYR A 658 6.11 11.74 14.63
N ASP A 659 5.58 12.64 13.82
CA ASP A 659 4.47 12.45 12.90
C ASP A 659 4.90 11.90 11.53
N GLY A 660 6.20 11.63 11.36
CA GLY A 660 6.77 11.07 10.15
C GLY A 660 7.05 9.58 10.25
N GLN A 661 7.52 9.02 9.14
CA GLN A 661 7.73 7.58 9.02
C GLN A 661 9.00 7.09 9.71
N GLY A 662 8.96 5.87 10.22
CA GLY A 662 10.05 5.26 10.96
C GLY A 662 9.67 3.98 11.70
N PHE A 663 10.51 3.59 12.65
CA PHE A 663 10.39 2.36 13.44
C PHE A 663 11.13 2.48 14.77
N MET A 664 10.92 1.53 15.69
CA MET A 664 11.67 1.44 16.94
C MET A 664 12.68 0.30 16.93
N SER A 665 13.79 0.49 17.63
CA SER A 665 14.67 -0.60 18.06
C SER A 665 14.71 -0.65 19.58
N VAL A 666 14.67 -1.86 20.14
CA VAL A 666 14.66 -2.11 21.57
C VAL A 666 15.82 -3.03 21.93
N GLN A 667 16.56 -2.69 22.98
CA GLN A 667 17.57 -3.55 23.61
C GLN A 667 17.22 -3.72 25.07
N LEU A 668 17.12 -4.96 25.54
CA LEU A 668 16.82 -5.31 26.92
C LEU A 668 17.95 -6.14 27.51
N THR A 669 18.18 -5.95 28.80
CA THR A 669 18.91 -6.87 29.68
C THR A 669 18.05 -7.15 30.91
N ASN A 670 18.52 -7.95 31.85
CA ASN A 670 17.81 -8.20 33.11
C ASN A 670 17.52 -6.94 33.94
N SER A 671 18.26 -5.84 33.73
CA SER A 671 18.16 -4.62 34.53
C SER A 671 18.05 -3.34 33.71
N GLU A 672 18.20 -3.40 32.39
CA GLU A 672 18.20 -2.20 31.55
C GLU A 672 17.30 -2.38 30.33
N ALA A 673 16.61 -1.31 29.95
CA ALA A 673 15.91 -1.21 28.68
C ALA A 673 16.36 0.05 27.95
N GLU A 674 16.73 -0.07 26.68
CA GLU A 674 17.00 1.05 25.77
C GLU A 674 16.05 0.97 24.57
N ILE A 675 15.21 1.99 24.40
CA ILE A 675 14.34 2.15 23.23
C ILE A 675 14.83 3.34 22.42
N THR A 676 15.03 3.12 21.12
CA THR A 676 15.45 4.15 20.17
C THR A 676 14.46 4.24 19.02
N PHE A 677 14.01 5.45 18.73
CA PHE A 677 13.11 5.76 17.62
C PHE A 677 13.93 6.28 16.44
N HIS A 678 13.70 5.70 15.25
CA HIS A 678 14.42 6.03 14.02
C HIS A 678 13.45 6.54 12.97
N ASP A 679 13.79 7.62 12.26
CA ASP A 679 13.04 7.99 11.06
C ASP A 679 13.34 7.07 9.86
N ALA A 680 12.61 7.26 8.77
CA ALA A 680 12.81 6.54 7.51
C ALA A 680 14.21 6.71 6.89
N PHE A 681 15.03 7.65 7.38
CA PHE A 681 16.42 7.86 6.96
C PHE A 681 17.44 7.33 7.98
N CYS A 682 16.99 6.58 9.00
CA CYS A 682 17.79 6.03 10.08
C CYS A 682 18.40 7.09 11.01
N LYS A 683 17.84 8.30 11.04
CA LYS A 683 18.20 9.29 12.04
C LYS A 683 17.54 8.91 13.35
N VAL A 684 18.34 8.85 14.42
CA VAL A 684 17.82 8.72 15.78
C VAL A 684 17.06 9.99 16.13
N LEU A 685 15.77 9.85 16.41
CA LEU A 685 14.88 10.94 16.76
C LEU A 685 14.75 11.09 18.28
N HIS A 686 14.65 9.95 18.95
CA HIS A 686 14.49 9.88 20.40
C HIS A 686 15.12 8.61 20.95
N LYS A 687 15.62 8.71 22.17
CA LYS A 687 16.17 7.58 22.91
C LYS A 687 15.70 7.66 24.36
N TRP A 688 15.19 6.56 24.87
CA TRP A 688 14.80 6.42 26.25
C TRP A 688 15.50 5.22 26.88
N LYS A 689 15.92 5.38 28.13
CA LYS A 689 16.57 4.33 28.91
C LYS A 689 15.85 4.18 30.25
N ALA A 690 15.59 2.95 30.64
CA ALA A 690 15.13 2.60 31.98
C ALA A 690 16.08 1.63 32.66
N LEU A 691 16.16 1.77 33.98
CA LEU A 691 16.83 0.84 34.87
C LEU A 691 15.78 0.18 35.74
N LYS A 692 15.83 -1.14 35.87
CA LYS A 692 15.03 -1.92 36.79
C LYS A 692 15.94 -2.35 37.93
N GLU A 693 15.61 -1.93 39.15
CA GLU A 693 16.39 -2.33 40.32
C GLU A 693 16.37 -3.85 40.45
N LEU A 694 17.54 -4.47 40.54
CA LEU A 694 17.68 -5.87 40.89
C LEU A 694 17.30 -6.00 42.36
N HIS A 695 16.01 -6.16 42.65
CA HIS A 695 15.62 -6.62 43.99
C HIS A 695 16.25 -7.99 44.20
N SER A 696 17.20 -8.05 45.13
CA SER A 696 17.67 -9.29 45.71
C SER A 696 16.44 -9.95 46.33
N ALA A 697 16.06 -11.12 45.83
CA ALA A 697 15.08 -11.95 46.50
C ALA A 697 15.60 -12.20 47.93
N VAL A 698 14.86 -11.72 48.93
CA VAL A 698 15.01 -12.13 50.33
C VAL A 698 14.22 -13.42 50.52
#